data_AF-A0A9P6AZZ7-F1
#
_entry.id   AF-A0A9P6AZZ7-F1
#
_cell.length_a   1.000
_cell.length_b   1.000
_cell.length_c   1.000
_cell.angle_alpha   90.00
_cell.angle_beta   90.00
_cell.angle_gamma   90.00
#
_symmetry.space_group_name_H-M   'P 1'
#
loop_
_entity.id
_entity.type
_entity.pdbx_description
1 polymer ?
#
loop_
_entity_poly.entity_id
_entity_poly.type
_entity_poly.pdbx_seq_one_letter_code
_entity_poly.pdbx_strand_id
1 'polypeptide(L)'
;MAGTFAPSGIALGFLHFSFIVCPKPQSFLPTAFSIHSSRPIMPSENDDAVSNGSIDDDLDDLGNDDPLDAFEDNNGDPPDPRATRHLEIDAIHPALHADDSCRQTDIAAAVTSPWVHLPSERDAYLSMPTVPIPLSRLEDYYINRRSHSAADLLRSRIKIIVDAKYSLDPRSDHVQVTTPTHRLDYRLTVSDRLGLSAIIPNQPGDHNFSFRLDLRKPYRHFNDNSGLLGFDPAGSMLFIGYRGQDEAWLAMAPHTIDDPTELPDPGFKSGPTLLSRAHYRMIISFLAFVLAKNTDLSFICYDTYGIDLTAKAPAFQDYFSILFVVYSHFSVIPADDVSTLPRDPEYPTIEMRLEDLTLMDVHMSTDWDEWVARAPDAWREDGWLESHIPITLTCKFGQDQPIGNPNQADIWEHERDYSKIRFLSFALASDLRAQIAERFDNIPTEQIIAENQDLLYDSWDPDLRNRIRDLDALPLVDEDGNEVRIYDEEGCRVLRRFAVVDVNQPACGVLLNLSTCEALFNLDPSQLDDGECPIHLSLYPQAYLRSVGHAQANGILPDFQVIVNRLNDEITRPDRADDQSDDDDEEWDEHRRPPALRGVKFQAYNEMVHRFTDRHGGMRVQRGAVTAAAAGRYARDAKDCQSATKTWDAVKTLLPHEHMSEQLSPANCPRDLRLEQVYNLDLHRLPEERRNGRYIYTNIIVPLTKGWEVPAIASQLKQHLSIYTSDAYPALFDWVTYPVQAMLESAWQTVQLSQAPSFPSPYMIEVIAVLERALAYAYTGSAKLLSRSLMQPLFTSRALVDHGFPMLSQSIVTMKKDRSTNKSFVSVSSSAWPWNQERKAPATCSDGAQSVYYSKRLYNVSTAFLISFWVSGSSGSIIVLLCYRFGDDSLYYFAFHVYSVIVFETMACVFSVFPSTLLSSLRR
;
A
#
# COMPACT_ATOMS: atom_id res chain seq x y z
N MET A 1 -11.24 1.59 -79.15
CA MET A 1 -10.15 1.50 -80.13
C MET A 1 -8.90 1.13 -79.32
N ALA A 2 -8.51 -0.15 -79.24
CA ALA A 2 -7.75 -0.90 -80.24
C ALA A 2 -6.30 -0.34 -80.37
N GLY A 3 -5.22 -1.09 -80.10
CA GLY A 3 -5.08 -2.51 -79.69
C GLY A 3 -3.80 -2.74 -78.88
N THR A 4 -3.72 -3.74 -78.01
CA THR A 4 -3.14 -5.10 -78.26
C THR A 4 -1.71 -5.12 -78.80
N PHE A 5 -0.74 -5.56 -77.99
CA PHE A 5 0.10 -6.75 -78.27
C PHE A 5 0.85 -7.21 -77.00
N ALA A 6 0.49 -8.40 -76.51
CA ALA A 6 1.32 -9.33 -75.72
C ALA A 6 1.73 -10.49 -76.67
N PRO A 7 2.50 -11.56 -76.32
CA PRO A 7 2.91 -12.09 -75.01
C PRO A 7 4.46 -12.27 -74.96
N SER A 8 5.14 -13.11 -74.17
CA SER A 8 4.87 -14.29 -73.31
C SER A 8 6.03 -14.39 -72.29
N GLY A 9 5.92 -14.91 -71.06
CA GLY A 9 5.35 -16.16 -70.52
C GLY A 9 6.36 -16.64 -69.43
N ILE A 10 6.14 -17.54 -68.45
CA ILE A 10 5.18 -18.62 -68.12
C ILE A 10 5.25 -18.76 -66.57
N ALA A 11 4.14 -18.63 -65.80
CA ALA A 11 3.29 -19.69 -65.19
C ALA A 11 3.97 -20.48 -64.02
N LEU A 12 3.31 -21.09 -63.01
CA LEU A 12 1.91 -21.35 -62.57
C LEU A 12 1.81 -21.08 -61.04
N GLY A 13 0.67 -21.06 -60.32
CA GLY A 13 -0.75 -21.11 -60.68
C GLY A 13 -1.64 -21.85 -59.65
N PHE A 14 -2.54 -21.10 -58.97
CA PHE A 14 -3.87 -21.54 -58.44
C PHE A 14 -3.95 -22.58 -57.28
N LEU A 15 -5.05 -22.76 -56.52
CA LEU A 15 -6.45 -22.26 -56.60
C LEU A 15 -7.10 -22.10 -55.19
N HIS A 16 -8.29 -21.48 -55.16
CA HIS A 16 -9.13 -21.11 -54.00
C HIS A 16 -10.49 -21.83 -54.09
N PHE A 17 -11.25 -22.06 -53.01
CA PHE A 17 -12.72 -22.27 -53.07
C PHE A 17 -13.44 -22.08 -51.71
N SER A 18 -14.72 -21.68 -51.76
CA SER A 18 -15.69 -21.48 -50.64
C SER A 18 -16.81 -22.57 -50.69
N PHE A 19 -17.71 -22.83 -49.73
CA PHE A 19 -18.85 -22.01 -49.20
C PHE A 19 -19.80 -22.88 -48.28
N ILE A 20 -20.69 -22.27 -47.44
CA ILE A 20 -22.10 -22.70 -47.06
C ILE A 20 -22.32 -23.96 -46.14
N VAL A 21 -23.34 -24.14 -45.24
CA VAL A 21 -24.21 -23.32 -44.33
C VAL A 21 -25.12 -24.23 -43.41
N CYS A 22 -25.28 -23.93 -42.10
CA CYS A 22 -26.39 -24.30 -41.13
C CYS A 22 -26.84 -25.78 -40.85
N PRO A 23 -27.72 -26.09 -39.85
CA PRO A 23 -27.83 -25.60 -38.44
C PRO A 23 -28.28 -26.65 -37.34
N LYS A 24 -28.30 -26.22 -36.05
CA LYS A 24 -29.26 -26.59 -34.96
C LYS A 24 -29.01 -27.90 -34.10
N PRO A 25 -29.72 -28.13 -32.96
CA PRO A 25 -29.10 -28.01 -31.62
C PRO A 25 -29.28 -29.23 -30.66
N GLN A 26 -28.67 -29.22 -29.47
CA GLN A 26 -29.16 -29.99 -28.29
C GLN A 26 -28.59 -29.49 -26.95
N SER A 27 -29.38 -29.69 -25.89
CA SER A 27 -29.14 -29.33 -24.47
C SER A 27 -28.68 -30.52 -23.64
N PHE A 28 -27.86 -30.35 -22.59
CA PHE A 28 -27.90 -31.19 -21.37
C PHE A 28 -27.23 -30.52 -20.15
N LEU A 29 -27.66 -30.95 -18.96
CA LEU A 29 -27.22 -30.50 -17.62
C LEU A 29 -25.79 -30.99 -17.27
N PRO A 30 -25.05 -30.29 -16.38
CA PRO A 30 -23.89 -30.86 -15.71
C PRO A 30 -24.30 -31.62 -14.44
N THR A 31 -23.93 -32.90 -14.36
CA THR A 31 -23.90 -33.65 -13.09
C THR A 31 -22.49 -33.58 -12.53
N ALA A 32 -22.35 -33.44 -11.21
CA ALA A 32 -21.06 -33.42 -10.54
C ALA A 32 -20.25 -34.71 -10.75
N PHE A 33 -18.92 -34.62 -10.80
CA PHE A 33 -18.04 -35.58 -10.12
C PHE A 33 -16.64 -35.01 -9.86
N SER A 34 -16.14 -35.26 -8.66
CA SER A 34 -14.73 -35.08 -8.27
C SER A 34 -13.84 -36.15 -8.93
N ILE A 35 -12.58 -35.83 -9.20
CA ILE A 35 -11.47 -36.79 -9.38
C ILE A 35 -10.14 -36.12 -8.97
N HIS A 36 -9.39 -36.79 -8.09
CA HIS A 36 -7.96 -36.54 -7.90
C HIS A 36 -7.16 -37.03 -9.11
N SER A 37 -6.12 -36.30 -9.55
CA SER A 37 -5.08 -36.89 -10.41
C SER A 37 -3.67 -36.54 -9.95
N SER A 38 -2.99 -37.57 -9.45
CA SER A 38 -1.57 -37.64 -9.12
C SER A 38 -0.67 -37.10 -10.24
N ARG A 39 0.44 -36.44 -9.89
CA ARG A 39 1.55 -36.17 -10.83
C ARG A 39 2.52 -37.36 -10.88
N PRO A 40 3.09 -37.70 -12.06
CA PRO A 40 4.08 -38.75 -12.18
C PRO A 40 5.50 -38.27 -11.83
N ILE A 41 6.31 -39.19 -11.30
CA ILE A 41 7.76 -39.08 -11.09
C ILE A 41 8.47 -39.75 -12.28
N MET A 42 9.60 -39.18 -12.74
CA MET A 42 10.75 -39.82 -13.43
C MET A 42 11.66 -38.72 -14.04
N PRO A 43 12.96 -38.95 -14.32
CA PRO A 43 13.95 -39.69 -13.53
C PRO A 43 15.26 -38.88 -13.31
N SER A 44 16.19 -39.47 -12.56
CA SER A 44 17.55 -38.99 -12.30
C SER A 44 18.53 -39.19 -13.45
N GLU A 45 19.48 -38.27 -13.63
CA GLU A 45 20.81 -38.57 -14.22
C GLU A 45 21.95 -37.93 -13.40
N ASN A 46 22.91 -38.77 -13.04
CA ASN A 46 24.29 -38.49 -12.63
C ASN A 46 25.11 -37.97 -13.85
N ASP A 47 26.35 -37.46 -13.79
CA ASP A 47 27.38 -37.19 -12.77
C ASP A 47 28.22 -36.00 -13.32
N ASP A 48 28.95 -35.25 -12.49
CA ASP A 48 30.40 -35.03 -12.67
C ASP A 48 31.00 -34.08 -11.60
N ALA A 49 32.19 -34.43 -11.12
CA ALA A 49 32.86 -33.76 -10.01
C ALA A 49 33.95 -32.77 -10.47
N VAL A 50 34.06 -31.62 -9.79
CA VAL A 50 35.23 -30.74 -9.85
C VAL A 50 35.64 -30.30 -8.43
N SER A 51 36.95 -30.09 -8.25
CA SER A 51 37.69 -30.14 -6.99
C SER A 51 37.57 -28.92 -6.05
N ASN A 52 37.69 -29.20 -4.75
CA ASN A 52 37.99 -28.23 -3.70
C ASN A 52 39.25 -27.40 -3.99
N GLY A 53 39.20 -26.11 -3.62
CA GLY A 53 40.37 -25.24 -3.52
C GLY A 53 40.13 -24.20 -2.42
N SER A 54 40.68 -24.45 -1.22
CA SER A 54 40.65 -23.52 -0.09
C SER A 54 41.74 -22.45 -0.25
N ILE A 55 41.37 -21.18 -0.12
CA ILE A 55 42.29 -20.07 0.13
C ILE A 55 41.68 -19.24 1.25
N ASP A 56 42.37 -19.23 2.39
CA ASP A 56 42.15 -18.28 3.47
C ASP A 56 42.85 -16.96 3.09
N ASP A 57 42.19 -15.82 3.30
CA ASP A 57 42.82 -14.49 3.28
C ASP A 57 42.14 -13.62 4.36
N ASP A 58 42.72 -13.64 5.57
CA ASP A 58 42.37 -12.74 6.68
C ASP A 58 42.94 -11.34 6.42
N LEU A 59 42.10 -10.33 6.14
CA LEU A 59 42.50 -8.92 6.23
C LEU A 59 41.35 -8.00 6.69
N ASP A 60 41.51 -7.48 7.91
CA ASP A 60 41.05 -6.19 8.45
C ASP A 60 39.74 -5.58 7.91
N ASP A 61 38.65 -5.72 8.67
CA ASP A 61 37.44 -4.91 8.49
C ASP A 61 37.14 -4.03 9.72
N LEU A 62 36.84 -2.75 9.47
CA LEU A 62 36.65 -1.68 10.44
C LEU A 62 35.19 -1.23 10.48
N GLY A 63 34.35 -2.01 11.17
CA GLY A 63 33.18 -1.50 11.89
C GLY A 63 32.20 -0.64 11.10
N ASN A 64 31.96 -0.93 9.82
CA ASN A 64 30.78 -0.45 9.11
C ASN A 64 29.67 -1.50 9.25
N ASP A 65 28.59 -1.17 9.94
CA ASP A 65 27.36 -1.97 9.90
C ASP A 65 26.76 -1.85 8.50
N ASP A 66 26.98 -2.87 7.65
CA ASP A 66 26.57 -2.88 6.24
C ASP A 66 25.02 -3.00 6.12
N PRO A 67 24.33 -2.07 5.43
CA PRO A 67 22.89 -2.17 5.20
C PRO A 67 22.44 -3.39 4.39
N LEU A 68 23.36 -4.17 3.82
CA LEU A 68 23.05 -5.35 3.00
C LEU A 68 22.72 -6.62 3.81
N ASP A 69 23.21 -6.77 5.04
CA ASP A 69 22.80 -7.89 5.91
C ASP A 69 21.30 -7.85 6.23
N ALA A 70 20.70 -6.65 6.27
CA ALA A 70 19.25 -6.47 6.42
C ALA A 70 18.41 -6.96 5.22
N PHE A 71 19.05 -7.32 4.09
CA PHE A 71 18.38 -7.90 2.92
C PHE A 71 18.78 -9.35 2.62
N GLU A 72 19.94 -9.83 3.10
CA GLU A 72 20.28 -11.27 3.04
C GLU A 72 19.69 -12.07 4.23
N ASP A 73 19.31 -11.42 5.34
CA ASP A 73 18.48 -12.06 6.39
C ASP A 73 17.00 -12.25 5.98
N ASN A 74 16.65 -11.98 4.71
CA ASN A 74 15.66 -12.80 4.00
C ASN A 74 16.29 -14.16 3.64
N ASN A 75 16.58 -14.95 4.68
CA ASN A 75 17.14 -16.29 4.62
C ASN A 75 16.16 -17.29 3.96
N GLY A 76 15.99 -17.21 2.64
CA GLY A 76 15.22 -18.15 1.80
C GLY A 76 13.69 -18.19 2.02
N ASP A 77 13.21 -17.67 3.15
CA ASP A 77 11.82 -17.73 3.59
C ASP A 77 10.95 -16.88 2.65
N PRO A 78 10.05 -17.47 1.83
CA PRO A 78 9.14 -16.68 1.01
C PRO A 78 8.26 -15.82 1.95
N PRO A 79 8.05 -14.51 1.67
CA PRO A 79 7.32 -13.65 2.57
C PRO A 79 5.96 -14.26 2.92
N ASP A 80 5.64 -14.38 4.22
CA ASP A 80 4.54 -15.22 4.70
C ASP A 80 3.26 -14.94 3.89
N PRO A 81 2.76 -15.92 3.10
CA PRO A 81 1.72 -15.69 2.11
C PRO A 81 0.34 -15.34 2.73
N ARG A 82 0.26 -15.24 4.06
CA ARG A 82 -0.89 -14.89 4.88
C ARG A 82 -0.90 -13.43 5.35
N ALA A 83 0.24 -12.73 5.34
CA ALA A 83 0.35 -11.37 5.88
C ALA A 83 -0.12 -10.29 4.89
N THR A 84 -1.43 -10.26 4.59
CA THR A 84 -2.07 -9.16 3.86
C THR A 84 -2.03 -7.88 4.67
N ARG A 85 -1.09 -6.97 4.37
CA ARG A 85 -1.01 -5.66 5.03
C ARG A 85 -2.28 -4.84 4.77
N HIS A 86 -2.61 -3.94 5.71
CA HIS A 86 -3.59 -2.86 5.48
C HIS A 86 -3.23 -2.15 4.19
N LEU A 87 -4.21 -1.98 3.29
CA LEU A 87 -3.96 -1.22 2.07
C LEU A 87 -3.74 0.24 2.44
N GLU A 88 -2.49 0.68 2.35
CA GLU A 88 -2.15 2.08 2.45
C GLU A 88 -2.06 2.64 1.03
N ILE A 89 -3.01 3.50 0.64
CA ILE A 89 -3.02 4.19 -0.67
C ILE A 89 -1.67 4.92 -0.88
N ASP A 90 -1.10 5.40 0.23
CA ASP A 90 0.21 6.03 0.42
C ASP A 90 1.45 5.18 0.04
N ALA A 91 1.28 3.86 -0.03
CA ALA A 91 2.37 2.91 -0.12
C ALA A 91 2.88 2.79 -1.56
N ILE A 92 4.10 3.27 -1.77
CA ILE A 92 4.83 3.15 -3.03
C ILE A 92 5.99 2.19 -2.83
N HIS A 93 6.12 1.22 -3.74
CA HIS A 93 7.23 0.27 -3.74
C HIS A 93 8.58 1.02 -3.84
N PRO A 94 9.59 0.71 -3.00
CA PRO A 94 10.84 1.50 -2.91
C PRO A 94 11.55 1.72 -4.25
N ALA A 95 11.43 0.78 -5.19
CA ALA A 95 12.00 0.90 -6.53
C ALA A 95 11.56 2.18 -7.30
N LEU A 96 10.33 2.67 -7.08
CA LEU A 96 9.84 3.92 -7.67
C LEU A 96 9.59 5.02 -6.63
N HIS A 97 10.08 4.88 -5.39
CA HIS A 97 10.13 6.02 -4.47
C HIS A 97 11.10 7.09 -5.01
N ALA A 98 10.77 8.37 -4.85
CA ALA A 98 11.71 9.48 -5.14
C ALA A 98 12.13 10.16 -3.84
N ASP A 99 13.43 10.14 -3.54
CA ASP A 99 14.03 10.85 -2.40
C ASP A 99 13.72 12.36 -2.43
N ASP A 100 13.58 12.92 -3.64
CA ASP A 100 13.30 14.33 -3.91
C ASP A 100 11.84 14.57 -4.37
N SER A 101 10.92 13.69 -3.97
CA SER A 101 9.50 13.71 -4.36
C SER A 101 8.79 15.05 -4.11
N CYS A 102 7.75 15.32 -4.90
CA CYS A 102 6.73 16.32 -4.59
C CYS A 102 5.98 15.94 -3.30
N ARG A 103 5.40 16.92 -2.60
CA ARG A 103 4.56 16.64 -1.41
C ARG A 103 3.12 16.34 -1.85
N GLN A 104 2.41 15.51 -1.09
CA GLN A 104 0.99 15.25 -1.37
C GLN A 104 0.13 16.52 -1.19
N THR A 105 0.55 17.44 -0.31
CA THR A 105 -0.02 18.80 -0.17
C THR A 105 0.04 19.61 -1.46
N ASP A 106 1.09 19.42 -2.28
CA ASP A 106 1.24 20.13 -3.55
C ASP A 106 0.18 19.66 -4.56
N ILE A 107 -0.19 18.37 -4.51
CA ILE A 107 -1.30 17.79 -5.27
C ILE A 107 -2.63 18.34 -4.76
N ALA A 108 -2.86 18.33 -3.44
CA ALA A 108 -4.09 18.84 -2.84
C ALA A 108 -4.34 20.31 -3.22
N ALA A 109 -3.35 21.17 -3.00
CA ALA A 109 -3.39 22.59 -3.39
C ALA A 109 -3.56 22.79 -4.91
N ALA A 110 -2.93 21.95 -5.73
CA ALA A 110 -3.13 21.98 -7.18
C ALA A 110 -4.53 21.50 -7.59
N VAL A 111 -5.21 20.64 -6.83
CA VAL A 111 -6.58 20.21 -7.14
C VAL A 111 -7.59 21.30 -6.76
N THR A 112 -7.50 21.86 -5.55
CA THR A 112 -8.51 22.76 -4.98
C THR A 112 -8.33 24.21 -5.43
N SER A 113 -7.09 24.68 -5.61
CA SER A 113 -6.81 26.07 -5.99
C SER A 113 -6.79 26.29 -7.51
N PRO A 114 -7.51 27.31 -8.04
CA PRO A 114 -7.28 27.83 -9.37
C PRO A 114 -6.00 28.70 -9.42
N TRP A 115 -4.85 28.03 -9.36
CA TRP A 115 -3.50 28.55 -9.70
C TRP A 115 -2.89 29.59 -8.74
N VAL A 116 -2.16 29.12 -7.73
CA VAL A 116 -1.05 29.88 -7.13
C VAL A 116 0.27 29.42 -7.76
N HIS A 117 0.93 30.30 -8.51
CA HIS A 117 2.21 29.98 -9.14
C HIS A 117 3.34 29.91 -8.11
N LEU A 118 4.14 28.83 -8.13
CA LEU A 118 5.41 28.79 -7.40
C LEU A 118 6.39 29.79 -8.05
N PRO A 119 7.07 30.67 -7.30
CA PRO A 119 7.71 31.87 -7.89
C PRO A 119 8.93 31.67 -8.83
N SER A 120 9.41 30.44 -9.07
CA SER A 120 10.79 30.22 -9.51
C SER A 120 11.02 29.49 -10.84
N GLU A 121 10.00 29.07 -11.61
CA GLU A 121 10.26 28.18 -12.77
C GLU A 121 9.62 28.53 -14.13
N ARG A 122 10.52 28.89 -15.06
CA ARG A 122 10.50 28.71 -16.52
C ARG A 122 9.20 29.05 -17.28
N ASP A 123 9.17 30.29 -17.79
CA ASP A 123 8.27 30.82 -18.83
C ASP A 123 7.93 29.83 -19.95
N ALA A 124 8.88 28.99 -20.36
CA ALA A 124 8.70 28.00 -21.43
C ALA A 124 7.52 27.03 -21.18
N TYR A 125 7.33 26.53 -19.96
CA TYR A 125 6.20 25.62 -19.67
C TYR A 125 4.87 26.40 -19.61
N LEU A 126 4.86 27.52 -18.89
CA LEU A 126 3.65 28.31 -18.67
C LEU A 126 3.13 28.98 -19.95
N SER A 127 4.02 29.32 -20.88
CA SER A 127 3.68 29.87 -22.21
C SER A 127 3.06 28.85 -23.18
N MET A 128 3.16 27.54 -22.91
CA MET A 128 2.51 26.53 -23.75
C MET A 128 1.00 26.48 -23.45
N PRO A 129 0.13 26.47 -24.48
CA PRO A 129 -1.31 26.39 -24.28
C PRO A 129 -1.73 25.02 -23.75
N THR A 130 -2.72 25.00 -22.85
CA THR A 130 -3.40 23.76 -22.45
C THR A 130 -4.41 23.37 -23.52
N VAL A 131 -4.36 22.11 -23.97
CA VAL A 131 -5.22 21.54 -24.99
C VAL A 131 -6.23 20.59 -24.33
N PRO A 132 -7.55 20.86 -24.41
CA PRO A 132 -8.56 19.91 -23.95
C PRO A 132 -8.65 18.72 -24.92
N ILE A 133 -8.68 17.50 -24.37
CA ILE A 133 -8.86 16.26 -25.15
C ILE A 133 -10.02 15.45 -24.57
N PRO A 134 -11.07 15.16 -25.37
CA PRO A 134 -12.13 14.24 -24.97
C PRO A 134 -11.61 12.82 -24.72
N LEU A 135 -12.13 12.15 -23.70
CA LEU A 135 -11.81 10.75 -23.38
C LEU A 135 -12.10 9.82 -24.57
N SER A 136 -13.13 10.11 -25.36
CA SER A 136 -13.48 9.39 -26.60
C SER A 136 -12.39 9.41 -27.67
N ARG A 137 -11.50 10.41 -27.66
CA ARG A 137 -10.33 10.44 -28.54
C ARG A 137 -9.19 9.56 -28.03
N LEU A 138 -9.09 9.37 -26.70
CA LEU A 138 -8.13 8.45 -26.09
C LEU A 138 -8.58 6.99 -26.26
N GLU A 139 -9.90 6.73 -26.14
CA GLU A 139 -10.53 5.46 -26.54
C GLU A 139 -10.19 5.11 -28.00
N ASP A 140 -10.43 6.02 -28.96
CA ASP A 140 -10.08 5.83 -30.37
C ASP A 140 -8.59 5.50 -30.58
N TYR A 141 -7.70 6.19 -29.84
CA TYR A 141 -6.25 5.95 -29.96
C TYR A 141 -5.86 4.56 -29.44
N TYR A 142 -6.42 4.11 -28.31
CA TYR A 142 -6.17 2.78 -27.76
C TYR A 142 -6.77 1.68 -28.64
N ILE A 143 -8.06 1.76 -28.99
CA ILE A 143 -8.77 0.73 -29.77
C ILE A 143 -8.15 0.59 -31.16
N ASN A 144 -7.88 1.69 -31.85
CA ASN A 144 -7.24 1.66 -33.18
C ASN A 144 -5.71 1.58 -33.14
N ARG A 145 -5.12 1.30 -31.97
CA ARG A 145 -3.68 1.11 -31.72
C ARG A 145 -2.79 2.20 -32.36
N ARG A 146 -3.21 3.46 -32.23
CA ARG A 146 -2.58 4.64 -32.86
C ARG A 146 -1.37 5.14 -32.05
N SER A 147 -0.45 4.25 -31.71
CA SER A 147 0.67 4.47 -30.77
C SER A 147 1.46 5.77 -30.99
N HIS A 148 1.84 6.08 -32.24
CA HIS A 148 2.55 7.31 -32.57
C HIS A 148 1.72 8.58 -32.27
N SER A 149 0.45 8.61 -32.67
CA SER A 149 -0.44 9.75 -32.41
C SER A 149 -0.82 9.88 -30.94
N ALA A 150 -0.82 8.78 -30.19
CA ALA A 150 -0.97 8.77 -28.74
C ALA A 150 0.27 9.34 -28.04
N ALA A 151 1.46 8.81 -28.33
CA ALA A 151 2.72 9.27 -27.74
C ALA A 151 3.05 10.74 -28.07
N ASP A 152 2.62 11.25 -29.23
CA ASP A 152 2.72 12.67 -29.57
C ASP A 152 1.88 13.59 -28.65
N LEU A 153 0.87 13.08 -27.92
CA LEU A 153 0.12 13.88 -26.94
C LEU A 153 1.00 14.34 -25.76
N LEU A 154 2.02 13.56 -25.40
CA LEU A 154 2.98 13.90 -24.34
C LEU A 154 3.81 15.15 -24.67
N ARG A 155 3.70 15.71 -25.87
CA ARG A 155 4.36 16.96 -26.27
C ARG A 155 3.63 18.24 -25.88
N SER A 156 2.41 18.12 -25.33
CA SER A 156 1.49 19.22 -25.06
C SER A 156 0.98 19.17 -23.63
N ARG A 157 0.57 20.32 -23.08
CA ARG A 157 -0.16 20.37 -21.80
C ARG A 157 -1.59 19.90 -22.07
N ILE A 158 -1.94 18.67 -21.72
CA ILE A 158 -3.29 18.12 -21.97
C ILE A 158 -4.15 18.24 -20.73
N LYS A 159 -5.43 18.63 -20.91
CA LYS A 159 -6.49 18.42 -19.91
C LYS A 159 -7.49 17.41 -20.48
N ILE A 160 -7.69 16.29 -19.79
CA ILE A 160 -8.72 15.31 -20.19
C ILE A 160 -10.11 15.89 -19.87
N ILE A 161 -11.04 15.74 -20.81
CA ILE A 161 -12.47 16.03 -20.65
C ILE A 161 -13.22 14.70 -20.77
N VAL A 162 -13.95 14.30 -19.73
CA VAL A 162 -14.77 13.09 -19.78
C VAL A 162 -16.03 13.39 -20.60
N ASP A 163 -16.26 12.67 -21.69
CA ASP A 163 -17.49 12.79 -22.48
C ASP A 163 -18.71 12.33 -21.67
N ALA A 164 -19.87 12.97 -21.86
CA ALA A 164 -21.11 12.66 -21.16
C ALA A 164 -21.60 11.20 -21.36
N LYS A 165 -21.12 10.48 -22.38
CA LYS A 165 -21.44 9.05 -22.58
C LYS A 165 -20.74 8.10 -21.60
N TYR A 166 -19.73 8.56 -20.87
CA TYR A 166 -18.97 7.75 -19.91
C TYR A 166 -19.26 8.09 -18.45
N SER A 167 -19.88 9.25 -18.20
CA SER A 167 -20.12 9.78 -16.86
C SER A 167 -21.61 9.88 -16.59
N LEU A 168 -22.01 9.64 -15.36
CA LEU A 168 -23.37 9.80 -14.88
C LEU A 168 -23.39 10.92 -13.85
N ASP A 169 -24.41 11.79 -13.87
CA ASP A 169 -24.61 12.73 -12.75
C ASP A 169 -24.99 11.89 -11.52
N PRO A 170 -24.19 11.90 -10.43
CA PRO A 170 -24.51 11.11 -9.27
C PRO A 170 -25.87 11.50 -8.70
N ARG A 171 -26.28 12.77 -8.80
CA ARG A 171 -27.53 13.30 -8.24
C ARG A 171 -28.78 12.87 -9.02
N SER A 172 -28.63 12.28 -10.20
CA SER A 172 -29.75 11.73 -10.97
C SER A 172 -30.50 10.68 -10.15
N ASP A 173 -31.83 10.79 -10.09
CA ASP A 173 -32.66 9.76 -9.46
C ASP A 173 -32.55 8.42 -10.20
N HIS A 174 -32.13 8.40 -11.47
CA HIS A 174 -31.81 7.17 -12.20
C HIS A 174 -30.52 6.46 -11.73
N VAL A 175 -29.72 7.09 -10.84
CA VAL A 175 -28.51 6.48 -10.26
C VAL A 175 -28.77 6.16 -8.79
N GLN A 176 -29.01 4.87 -8.54
CA GLN A 176 -29.06 4.34 -7.18
C GLN A 176 -27.64 4.23 -6.64
N VAL A 177 -27.43 4.72 -5.42
CA VAL A 177 -26.18 4.57 -4.67
C VAL A 177 -26.52 3.86 -3.36
N THR A 178 -25.82 2.79 -3.03
CA THR A 178 -26.06 1.94 -1.85
C THR A 178 -24.75 1.49 -1.21
N THR A 179 -24.80 1.06 0.05
CA THR A 179 -23.69 0.41 0.77
C THR A 179 -24.02 -1.05 1.05
N PRO A 180 -24.03 -1.95 0.04
CA PRO A 180 -24.50 -3.33 0.21
C PRO A 180 -23.60 -4.21 1.08
N THR A 181 -22.37 -3.79 1.36
CA THR A 181 -21.38 -4.57 2.10
C THR A 181 -20.58 -3.70 3.06
N HIS A 182 -20.50 -4.15 4.31
CA HIS A 182 -19.61 -3.63 5.34
C HIS A 182 -18.60 -4.71 5.71
N ARG A 183 -17.34 -4.35 5.96
CA ARG A 183 -16.25 -5.29 6.23
C ARG A 183 -15.34 -4.76 7.35
N LEU A 184 -14.78 -5.67 8.15
CA LEU A 184 -13.71 -5.38 9.11
C LEU A 184 -12.37 -5.61 8.42
N ASP A 185 -11.64 -4.53 8.13
CA ASP A 185 -10.37 -4.61 7.39
C ASP A 185 -9.14 -4.68 8.27
N TYR A 186 -9.20 -4.03 9.42
CA TYR A 186 -8.11 -3.97 10.38
C TYR A 186 -8.65 -4.16 11.78
N ARG A 187 -7.88 -4.87 12.60
CA ARG A 187 -8.08 -4.95 14.04
C ARG A 187 -6.75 -5.11 14.76
N LEU A 188 -6.52 -4.26 15.74
CA LEU A 188 -5.49 -4.41 16.76
C LEU A 188 -6.18 -4.48 18.12
N THR A 189 -5.71 -5.36 18.99
CA THR A 189 -6.23 -5.52 20.35
C THR A 189 -5.06 -5.61 21.31
N VAL A 190 -5.07 -4.78 22.36
CA VAL A 190 -4.00 -4.63 23.36
C VAL A 190 -4.55 -5.04 24.72
N SER A 191 -3.91 -6.02 25.38
CA SER A 191 -4.29 -6.43 26.73
C SER A 191 -4.00 -5.34 27.76
N ASP A 192 -4.80 -5.30 28.84
CA ASP A 192 -4.65 -4.33 29.94
C ASP A 192 -3.78 -4.83 31.09
N ARG A 193 -3.16 -6.00 30.95
CA ARG A 193 -2.42 -6.66 32.02
C ARG A 193 -1.36 -7.60 31.48
N LEU A 194 -0.45 -7.95 32.37
CA LEU A 194 0.61 -8.91 32.13
C LEU A 194 0.04 -10.28 31.69
N GLY A 195 0.56 -10.83 30.59
CA GLY A 195 0.17 -12.14 30.07
C GLY A 195 -0.36 -12.13 28.63
N LEU A 196 -1.13 -13.16 28.29
CA LEU A 196 -1.56 -13.56 26.95
C LEU A 196 -3.03 -13.25 26.67
N SER A 197 -3.64 -12.36 27.46
CA SER A 197 -5.07 -12.03 27.42
C SER A 197 -5.59 -11.53 26.05
N ALA A 198 -4.75 -10.92 25.20
CA ALA A 198 -5.15 -10.57 23.83
C ALA A 198 -5.25 -11.79 22.89
N ILE A 199 -4.58 -12.90 23.23
CA ILE A 199 -4.52 -14.12 22.43
C ILE A 199 -5.61 -15.12 22.87
N ILE A 200 -5.91 -15.20 24.16
CA ILE A 200 -6.85 -16.19 24.72
C ILE A 200 -8.32 -15.84 24.36
N PRO A 201 -9.12 -16.80 23.86
CA PRO A 201 -10.55 -16.63 23.63
C PRO A 201 -11.38 -16.70 24.91
N ASN A 202 -12.54 -16.04 24.92
CA ASN A 202 -13.50 -16.06 26.02
C ASN A 202 -14.43 -17.28 25.94
N GLN A 203 -13.84 -18.47 26.04
CA GLN A 203 -14.58 -19.72 26.12
C GLN A 203 -13.77 -20.75 26.92
N PRO A 204 -14.42 -21.59 27.75
CA PRO A 204 -13.73 -22.52 28.66
C PRO A 204 -13.03 -23.69 27.97
N GLY A 205 -13.20 -23.85 26.65
CA GLY A 205 -12.58 -24.90 25.85
C GLY A 205 -12.88 -24.72 24.36
N ASP A 206 -11.89 -24.91 23.50
CA ASP A 206 -12.04 -24.92 22.05
C ASP A 206 -11.07 -25.92 21.41
N HIS A 207 -11.62 -27.00 20.87
CA HIS A 207 -10.86 -28.08 20.24
C HIS A 207 -10.27 -27.70 18.88
N ASN A 208 -10.66 -26.55 18.30
CA ASN A 208 -10.10 -26.01 17.06
C ASN A 208 -9.11 -24.88 17.32
N PHE A 209 -8.93 -24.46 18.57
CA PHE A 209 -7.95 -23.44 18.92
C PHE A 209 -6.53 -24.02 18.85
N SER A 210 -5.70 -23.42 18.00
CA SER A 210 -4.25 -23.62 17.97
C SER A 210 -3.58 -22.25 17.96
N PHE A 211 -2.64 -22.05 18.89
CA PHE A 211 -1.69 -20.96 18.86
C PHE A 211 -0.34 -21.47 18.39
N ARG A 212 0.20 -20.86 17.34
CA ARG A 212 1.48 -21.24 16.74
C ARG A 212 2.56 -20.26 17.20
N LEU A 213 3.27 -20.61 18.27
CA LEU A 213 4.40 -19.86 18.80
C LEU A 213 5.61 -19.98 17.84
N ASP A 214 6.15 -18.84 17.42
CA ASP A 214 7.28 -18.72 16.49
C ASP A 214 8.23 -17.59 16.94
N LEU A 215 9.24 -17.97 17.74
CA LEU A 215 10.25 -17.06 18.28
C LEU A 215 11.46 -16.88 17.35
N ARG A 216 11.43 -17.44 16.13
CA ARG A 216 12.58 -17.42 15.19
C ARG A 216 12.72 -16.09 14.43
N LYS A 217 11.86 -15.11 14.69
CA LYS A 217 11.75 -13.86 13.91
C LYS A 217 12.02 -12.60 14.76
N PRO A 218 13.16 -12.50 15.47
CA PRO A 218 13.46 -11.37 16.37
C PRO A 218 13.53 -10.02 15.67
N TYR A 219 13.82 -10.00 14.37
CA TYR A 219 13.96 -8.79 13.56
C TYR A 219 12.66 -8.32 12.90
N ARG A 220 11.52 -8.95 13.19
CA ARG A 220 10.23 -8.55 12.58
C ARG A 220 9.74 -7.24 13.20
N HIS A 221 9.80 -6.15 12.44
CA HIS A 221 9.31 -4.83 12.87
C HIS A 221 7.78 -4.78 13.01
N PHE A 222 7.30 -4.11 14.06
CA PHE A 222 5.88 -3.83 14.27
C PHE A 222 5.47 -2.55 13.51
N ASN A 223 4.80 -2.73 12.37
CA ASN A 223 4.56 -1.68 11.39
C ASN A 223 3.11 -1.14 11.38
N ASP A 224 2.47 -1.09 12.54
CA ASP A 224 1.15 -0.48 12.67
C ASP A 224 1.22 1.06 12.72
N ASN A 225 0.40 1.76 11.94
CA ASN A 225 0.44 3.22 11.81
C ASN A 225 -0.89 3.91 12.21
N SER A 226 -1.80 3.22 12.90
CA SER A 226 -3.14 3.79 13.21
C SER A 226 -3.78 3.27 14.50
N GLY A 227 -3.22 2.24 15.11
CA GLY A 227 -3.68 1.67 16.36
C GLY A 227 -3.18 2.41 17.60
N LEU A 228 -3.97 2.32 18.67
CA LEU A 228 -3.64 2.88 19.97
C LEU A 228 -3.01 1.79 20.85
N LEU A 229 -1.74 1.99 21.22
CA LEU A 229 -1.02 1.10 22.13
C LEU A 229 -1.06 1.59 23.59
N GLY A 230 -1.19 2.91 23.80
CA GLY A 230 -1.06 3.55 25.12
C GLY A 230 0.37 3.83 25.56
N PHE A 231 1.37 3.40 24.79
CA PHE A 231 2.80 3.63 25.02
C PHE A 231 3.54 3.70 23.68
N ASP A 232 4.78 4.17 23.70
CA ASP A 232 5.68 4.16 22.54
C ASP A 232 6.28 2.75 22.31
N PRO A 233 6.04 2.09 21.18
CA PRO A 233 6.55 0.74 20.92
C PRO A 233 8.05 0.69 20.61
N ALA A 234 8.76 1.82 20.55
CA ALA A 234 10.21 1.86 20.36
C ALA A 234 10.93 0.95 21.37
N GLY A 235 11.85 0.11 20.90
CA GLY A 235 12.64 -0.80 21.74
C GLY A 235 11.86 -1.91 22.45
N SER A 236 10.55 -2.09 22.19
CA SER A 236 9.64 -2.76 23.14
C SER A 236 8.79 -3.90 22.55
N MET A 237 8.93 -4.23 21.25
CA MET A 237 8.09 -5.20 20.54
C MET A 237 8.83 -6.48 20.15
N LEU A 238 8.20 -7.63 20.40
CA LEU A 238 8.63 -8.94 19.94
C LEU A 238 7.47 -9.67 19.24
N PHE A 239 7.69 -10.12 18.00
CA PHE A 239 6.78 -11.07 17.35
C PHE A 239 6.91 -12.44 18.02
N ILE A 240 5.79 -13.02 18.47
CA ILE A 240 5.79 -14.32 19.17
C ILE A 240 5.04 -15.42 18.43
N GLY A 241 4.19 -15.12 17.43
CA GLY A 241 3.51 -16.18 16.69
C GLY A 241 2.20 -15.78 16.03
N TYR A 242 1.31 -16.76 15.86
CA TYR A 242 0.03 -16.59 15.19
C TYR A 242 -1.12 -17.27 15.94
N ARG A 243 -2.23 -16.55 16.09
CA ARG A 243 -3.53 -17.10 16.48
C ARG A 243 -4.41 -17.18 15.23
N GLY A 244 -4.41 -18.33 14.56
CA GLY A 244 -5.10 -18.50 13.28
C GLY A 244 -4.50 -17.61 12.17
N GLN A 245 -5.10 -16.44 11.94
CA GLN A 245 -4.60 -15.40 11.03
C GLN A 245 -4.18 -14.10 11.74
N ASP A 246 -4.47 -13.95 13.04
CA ASP A 246 -3.99 -12.80 13.82
C ASP A 246 -2.49 -12.98 14.13
N GLU A 247 -1.68 -11.96 13.84
CA GLU A 247 -0.29 -11.87 14.30
C GLU A 247 -0.28 -11.59 15.80
N ALA A 248 0.43 -12.41 16.56
CA ALA A 248 0.59 -12.23 18.00
C ALA A 248 1.97 -11.65 18.33
N TRP A 249 1.95 -10.64 19.17
CA TRP A 249 3.12 -9.91 19.62
C TRP A 249 3.13 -9.84 21.15
N LEU A 250 4.32 -9.96 21.73
CA LEU A 250 4.58 -9.57 23.09
C LEU A 250 5.11 -8.13 23.06
N ALA A 251 4.52 -7.27 23.88
CA ALA A 251 4.97 -5.91 24.07
C ALA A 251 5.41 -5.72 25.52
N MET A 252 6.55 -5.06 25.69
CA MET A 252 7.05 -4.65 26.98
C MET A 252 6.52 -3.25 27.26
N ALA A 253 5.30 -3.17 27.79
CA ALA A 253 4.64 -1.91 28.08
C ALA A 253 5.15 -1.32 29.40
N PRO A 254 5.33 0.01 29.52
CA PRO A 254 5.70 0.63 30.78
C PRO A 254 4.58 0.44 31.82
N HIS A 255 4.93 0.35 33.10
CA HIS A 255 3.95 0.26 34.20
C HIS A 255 2.90 1.40 34.22
N THR A 256 3.16 2.52 33.55
CA THR A 256 2.22 3.65 33.42
C THR A 256 1.09 3.42 32.42
N ILE A 257 0.99 2.26 31.76
CA ILE A 257 -0.08 1.97 30.79
C ILE A 257 -1.49 1.95 31.42
N ASP A 258 -1.61 1.66 32.72
CA ASP A 258 -2.89 1.59 33.43
C ASP A 258 -3.51 2.98 33.68
N ASP A 259 -2.67 3.95 34.06
CA ASP A 259 -3.06 5.35 34.30
C ASP A 259 -2.05 6.33 33.67
N PRO A 260 -2.01 6.42 32.34
CA PRO A 260 -1.12 7.33 31.63
C PRO A 260 -1.65 8.75 31.74
N THR A 261 -0.85 9.66 32.30
CA THR A 261 -1.19 11.09 32.40
C THR A 261 -1.51 11.72 31.04
N GLU A 262 -0.83 11.25 30.00
CA GLU A 262 -1.11 11.56 28.59
C GLU A 262 -0.95 10.27 27.77
N LEU A 263 -1.92 9.95 26.92
CA LEU A 263 -1.83 8.84 25.97
C LEU A 263 -1.09 9.30 24.71
N PRO A 264 -0.08 8.56 24.22
CA PRO A 264 0.51 8.82 22.91
C PRO A 264 -0.53 8.73 21.80
N ASP A 265 -0.36 9.55 20.76
CA ASP A 265 -1.24 9.52 19.59
C ASP A 265 -1.24 8.13 18.91
N PRO A 266 -2.35 7.73 18.26
CA PRO A 266 -2.43 6.47 17.53
C PRO A 266 -1.35 6.36 16.45
N GLY A 267 -0.65 5.24 16.43
CA GLY A 267 0.49 5.03 15.53
C GLY A 267 1.78 5.78 15.88
N PHE A 268 1.86 6.49 17.02
CA PHE A 268 3.09 7.14 17.49
C PHE A 268 4.23 6.15 17.71
N LYS A 269 5.44 6.51 17.26
CA LYS A 269 6.70 5.78 17.46
C LYS A 269 7.86 6.77 17.49
N SER A 270 8.73 6.73 18.51
CA SER A 270 9.96 7.55 18.50
C SER A 270 11.11 6.92 17.70
N GLY A 271 11.07 5.61 17.45
CA GLY A 271 12.16 4.87 16.81
C GLY A 271 11.80 3.43 16.41
N PRO A 272 12.82 2.59 16.13
CA PRO A 272 12.61 1.19 15.77
C PRO A 272 11.93 0.41 16.91
N THR A 273 10.91 -0.37 16.58
CA THR A 273 10.12 -1.10 17.60
C THR A 273 10.81 -2.34 18.17
N LEU A 274 11.89 -2.81 17.55
CA LEU A 274 12.54 -4.08 17.94
C LEU A 274 13.17 -3.98 19.32
N LEU A 275 13.02 -5.04 20.13
CA LEU A 275 13.85 -5.24 21.33
C LEU A 275 15.34 -5.14 21.00
N SER A 276 16.15 -4.62 21.92
CA SER A 276 17.61 -4.75 21.82
C SER A 276 18.04 -6.22 21.90
N ARG A 277 19.25 -6.58 21.44
CA ARG A 277 19.74 -7.98 21.52
C ARG A 277 19.78 -8.50 22.97
N ALA A 278 20.05 -7.62 23.94
CA ALA A 278 20.04 -7.98 25.36
C ALA A 278 18.61 -8.20 25.85
N HIS A 279 17.71 -7.24 25.61
CA HIS A 279 16.29 -7.33 26.00
C HIS A 279 15.59 -8.54 25.38
N TYR A 280 15.84 -8.81 24.10
CA TYR A 280 15.35 -10.02 23.43
C TYR A 280 15.76 -11.30 24.18
N ARG A 281 17.04 -11.43 24.56
CA ARG A 281 17.53 -12.58 25.33
C ARG A 281 16.83 -12.72 26.67
N MET A 282 16.65 -11.62 27.42
CA MET A 282 15.93 -11.61 28.69
C MET A 282 14.51 -12.14 28.54
N ILE A 283 13.76 -11.64 27.54
CA ILE A 283 12.38 -12.04 27.29
C ILE A 283 12.28 -13.50 26.85
N ILE A 284 13.19 -13.99 25.99
CA ILE A 284 13.22 -15.41 25.59
C ILE A 284 13.53 -16.31 26.79
N SER A 285 14.40 -15.89 27.72
CA SER A 285 14.64 -16.62 28.98
C SER A 285 13.41 -16.70 29.87
N PHE A 286 12.63 -15.62 29.97
CA PHE A 286 11.37 -15.63 30.71
C PHE A 286 10.36 -16.59 30.06
N LEU A 287 10.16 -16.50 28.73
CA LEU A 287 9.28 -17.40 28.00
C LEU A 287 9.72 -18.87 28.14
N ALA A 288 11.03 -19.15 28.12
CA ALA A 288 11.59 -20.48 28.36
C ALA A 288 11.27 -21.02 29.76
N PHE A 289 11.44 -20.19 30.78
CA PHE A 289 11.12 -20.51 32.18
C PHE A 289 9.63 -20.79 32.38
N VAL A 290 8.75 -19.97 31.79
CA VAL A 290 7.30 -20.16 31.82
C VAL A 290 6.89 -21.45 31.11
N LEU A 291 7.41 -21.71 29.90
CA LEU A 291 7.11 -22.93 29.13
C LEU A 291 7.54 -24.19 29.88
N ALA A 292 8.68 -24.18 30.57
CA ALA A 292 9.18 -25.30 31.36
C ALA A 292 8.35 -25.60 32.62
N LYS A 293 7.43 -24.72 33.04
CA LYS A 293 6.45 -25.00 34.10
C LYS A 293 5.21 -25.76 33.60
N ASN A 294 4.90 -25.69 32.30
CA ASN A 294 3.82 -26.48 31.72
C ASN A 294 4.30 -27.93 31.52
N THR A 295 3.94 -28.83 32.44
CA THR A 295 4.38 -30.24 32.43
C THR A 295 3.89 -31.07 31.25
N ASP A 296 2.84 -30.63 30.55
CA ASP A 296 2.30 -31.31 29.35
C ASP A 296 3.14 -30.98 28.11
N LEU A 297 3.84 -29.85 28.12
CA LEU A 297 4.81 -29.47 27.12
C LEU A 297 6.21 -29.88 27.59
N SER A 298 6.84 -30.84 26.92
CA SER A 298 8.10 -31.47 27.35
C SER A 298 9.35 -30.57 27.23
N PHE A 299 9.31 -29.34 27.74
CA PHE A 299 10.41 -28.38 27.81
C PHE A 299 11.14 -28.47 29.15
N ILE A 300 12.47 -28.37 29.10
CA ILE A 300 13.32 -28.20 30.28
C ILE A 300 14.08 -26.89 30.12
N CYS A 301 13.98 -26.01 31.12
CA CYS A 301 14.82 -24.83 31.27
C CYS A 301 16.02 -25.19 32.16
N TYR A 302 17.22 -25.33 31.57
CA TYR A 302 18.41 -25.74 32.33
C TYR A 302 19.02 -24.62 33.17
N ASP A 303 19.04 -23.39 32.63
CA ASP A 303 19.51 -22.20 33.32
C ASP A 303 18.63 -21.01 32.91
N THR A 304 17.95 -20.42 33.90
CA THR A 304 17.02 -19.31 33.69
C THR A 304 17.72 -17.99 33.36
N TYR A 305 18.99 -17.81 33.75
CA TYR A 305 19.73 -16.56 33.59
C TYR A 305 21.12 -16.72 32.95
N GLY A 306 21.51 -17.95 32.58
CA GLY A 306 22.81 -18.28 32.01
C GLY A 306 23.09 -17.76 30.59
N ILE A 307 22.23 -16.90 30.02
CA ILE A 307 22.49 -16.30 28.71
C ILE A 307 23.51 -15.16 28.83
N ASP A 308 24.58 -15.23 28.04
CA ASP A 308 25.43 -14.08 27.79
C ASP A 308 24.67 -13.01 26.98
N LEU A 309 24.28 -11.93 27.67
CA LEU A 309 23.63 -10.78 27.03
C LEU A 309 24.53 -10.08 25.99
N THR A 310 25.85 -10.21 26.11
CA THR A 310 26.85 -9.51 25.29
C THR A 310 27.30 -10.26 24.03
N ALA A 311 27.00 -11.56 23.92
CA ALA A 311 27.44 -12.40 22.80
C ALA A 311 26.99 -11.81 21.44
N LYS A 312 27.94 -11.63 20.51
CA LYS A 312 27.70 -10.88 19.26
C LYS A 312 26.66 -11.52 18.34
N ALA A 313 26.72 -12.84 18.18
CA ALA A 313 25.76 -13.59 17.36
C ALA A 313 24.54 -13.97 18.20
N PRO A 314 23.30 -13.76 17.71
CA PRO A 314 22.13 -14.44 18.24
C PRO A 314 22.07 -15.84 17.64
N ALA A 315 23.02 -16.71 18.01
CA ALA A 315 23.03 -18.08 17.53
C ALA A 315 21.78 -18.80 18.08
N PHE A 316 20.82 -19.14 17.23
CA PHE A 316 19.56 -19.82 17.63
C PHE A 316 19.82 -21.12 18.44
N GLN A 317 21.02 -21.71 18.26
CA GLN A 317 21.55 -22.85 19.00
C GLN A 317 21.83 -22.57 20.49
N ASP A 318 22.23 -21.35 20.87
CA ASP A 318 22.44 -20.99 22.29
C ASP A 318 21.11 -21.07 23.06
N TYR A 319 20.01 -20.60 22.44
CA TYR A 319 18.66 -20.64 23.01
C TYR A 319 18.15 -22.08 23.19
N PHE A 320 18.46 -22.99 22.25
CA PHE A 320 18.18 -24.42 22.38
C PHE A 320 19.02 -25.11 23.49
N SER A 321 20.13 -24.52 23.90
CA SER A 321 20.91 -24.99 25.06
C SER A 321 20.20 -24.67 26.40
N ILE A 322 19.28 -23.71 26.40
CA ILE A 322 18.44 -23.34 27.54
C ILE A 322 17.08 -24.03 27.46
N LEU A 323 16.46 -24.06 26.27
CA LEU A 323 15.20 -24.76 25.95
C LEU A 323 15.49 -26.12 25.32
N PHE A 324 15.70 -27.14 26.15
CA PHE A 324 15.76 -28.50 25.65
C PHE A 324 14.34 -29.05 25.46
N VAL A 325 13.89 -29.12 24.22
CA VAL A 325 12.71 -29.90 23.84
C VAL A 325 13.05 -31.37 24.02
N VAL A 326 12.44 -32.02 25.02
CA VAL A 326 12.52 -33.48 25.16
C VAL A 326 11.67 -34.10 24.05
N TYR A 327 12.31 -34.27 22.87
CA TYR A 327 11.78 -34.98 21.70
C TYR A 327 11.64 -36.50 21.99
N SER A 328 10.76 -36.84 22.93
CA SER A 328 10.45 -38.20 23.36
C SER A 328 9.74 -39.06 22.29
N HIS A 329 9.57 -38.54 21.07
CA HIS A 329 8.94 -39.23 19.93
C HIS A 329 9.84 -39.36 18.68
N PHE A 330 11.05 -38.79 18.68
CA PHE A 330 12.08 -39.17 17.70
C PHE A 330 13.16 -39.99 18.39
N SER A 331 13.46 -41.15 17.82
CA SER A 331 14.35 -42.16 18.38
C SER A 331 15.73 -41.60 18.75
N VAL A 332 16.05 -41.63 20.04
CA VAL A 332 17.39 -41.55 20.67
C VAL A 332 18.54 -41.25 19.69
N ILE A 333 18.78 -39.96 19.44
CA ILE A 333 20.09 -39.52 18.97
C ILE A 333 20.98 -39.45 20.23
N PRO A 334 22.12 -40.17 20.29
CA PRO A 334 23.01 -40.11 21.44
C PRO A 334 23.53 -38.68 21.66
N ALA A 335 23.61 -38.26 22.92
CA ALA A 335 24.08 -36.91 23.30
C ALA A 335 25.51 -36.59 22.84
N ASP A 336 26.28 -37.62 22.45
CA ASP A 336 27.68 -37.52 22.06
C ASP A 336 27.90 -37.02 20.62
N ASP A 337 26.83 -36.87 19.81
CA ASP A 337 26.93 -36.46 18.40
C ASP A 337 25.99 -35.29 18.03
N VAL A 338 26.14 -34.19 18.77
CA VAL A 338 25.55 -32.88 18.41
C VAL A 338 26.04 -32.38 17.04
N SER A 339 27.16 -32.93 16.52
CA SER A 339 27.78 -32.52 15.27
C SER A 339 27.07 -32.97 13.99
N THR A 340 26.20 -33.99 14.08
CA THR A 340 25.40 -34.49 12.95
C THR A 340 23.96 -33.97 12.91
N LEU A 341 23.57 -33.07 13.82
CA LEU A 341 22.38 -32.25 13.62
C LEU A 341 22.51 -31.50 12.28
N PRO A 342 21.45 -31.48 11.44
CA PRO A 342 21.47 -30.68 10.21
C PRO A 342 21.88 -29.25 10.53
N ARG A 343 22.73 -28.64 9.70
CA ARG A 343 23.06 -27.21 9.86
C ARG A 343 21.87 -26.28 9.55
N ASP A 344 20.82 -26.85 8.96
CA ASP A 344 19.62 -26.15 8.55
C ASP A 344 18.37 -26.99 8.92
N PRO A 345 18.09 -27.22 10.23
CA PRO A 345 16.82 -27.81 10.62
C PRO A 345 15.75 -26.74 10.46
N GLU A 346 14.68 -27.06 9.73
CA GLU A 346 13.42 -26.33 9.86
C GLU A 346 12.88 -26.55 11.28
N TYR A 347 13.42 -25.82 12.27
CA TYR A 347 13.02 -25.93 13.67
C TYR A 347 11.51 -25.62 13.75
N PRO A 348 10.68 -26.57 14.21
CA PRO A 348 9.24 -26.41 14.09
C PRO A 348 8.74 -25.34 15.05
N THR A 349 7.77 -24.58 14.56
CA THR A 349 6.93 -23.73 15.41
C THR A 349 6.20 -24.59 16.44
N ILE A 350 6.06 -24.10 17.67
CA ILE A 350 5.39 -24.83 18.74
C ILE A 350 3.88 -24.57 18.60
N GLU A 351 3.08 -25.61 18.33
CA GLU A 351 1.63 -25.53 18.44
C GLU A 351 1.21 -25.75 19.91
N MET A 352 0.41 -24.81 20.43
CA MET A 352 -0.14 -24.81 21.77
C MET A 352 -1.67 -24.87 21.69
N ARG A 353 -2.29 -25.73 22.51
CA ARG A 353 -3.74 -25.76 22.69
C ARG A 353 -4.18 -24.63 23.61
N LEU A 354 -5.49 -24.48 23.79
CA LEU A 354 -6.05 -23.46 24.67
C LEU A 354 -5.63 -23.66 26.13
N GLU A 355 -5.60 -24.91 26.60
CA GLU A 355 -5.17 -25.26 27.95
C GLU A 355 -3.70 -24.90 28.18
N ASP A 356 -2.85 -25.22 27.20
CA ASP A 356 -1.40 -24.95 27.26
C ASP A 356 -1.12 -23.44 27.34
N LEU A 357 -1.86 -22.65 26.55
CA LEU A 357 -1.75 -21.19 26.50
C LEU A 357 -2.32 -20.52 27.76
N THR A 358 -3.41 -21.05 28.31
CA THR A 358 -4.01 -20.55 29.55
C THR A 358 -3.09 -20.80 30.75
N LEU A 359 -2.42 -21.95 30.81
CA LEU A 359 -1.42 -22.22 31.85
C LEU A 359 -0.18 -21.32 31.70
N MET A 360 0.23 -21.01 30.45
CA MET A 360 1.30 -20.06 30.17
C MET A 360 0.93 -18.63 30.62
N ASP A 361 -0.29 -18.16 30.36
CA ASP A 361 -0.83 -16.86 30.82
C ASP A 361 -0.82 -16.74 32.35
N VAL A 362 -1.31 -17.76 33.05
CA VAL A 362 -1.26 -17.83 34.52
C VAL A 362 0.18 -17.71 35.02
N HIS A 363 1.11 -18.52 34.51
CA HIS A 363 2.51 -18.48 34.92
C HIS A 363 3.20 -17.15 34.60
N MET A 364 2.89 -16.53 33.46
CA MET A 364 3.37 -15.17 33.19
C MET A 364 2.88 -14.22 34.28
N SER A 365 1.57 -14.17 34.53
CA SER A 365 0.93 -13.28 35.49
C SER A 365 1.42 -13.44 36.94
N THR A 366 1.75 -14.68 37.37
CA THR A 366 2.13 -14.95 38.77
C THR A 366 3.64 -14.95 39.02
N ASP A 367 4.45 -15.28 38.01
CA ASP A 367 5.89 -15.51 38.22
C ASP A 367 6.79 -14.34 37.78
N TRP A 368 6.28 -13.33 37.05
CA TRP A 368 7.09 -12.23 36.52
C TRP A 368 7.87 -11.47 37.59
N ASP A 369 7.20 -10.95 38.63
CA ASP A 369 7.85 -10.13 39.66
C ASP A 369 8.92 -10.93 40.43
N GLU A 370 8.65 -12.20 40.73
CA GLU A 370 9.60 -13.10 41.39
C GLU A 370 10.80 -13.43 40.48
N TRP A 371 10.57 -13.53 39.17
CA TRP A 371 11.59 -13.75 38.15
C TRP A 371 12.48 -12.51 37.95
N VAL A 372 11.91 -11.31 37.83
CA VAL A 372 12.67 -10.05 37.73
C VAL A 372 13.46 -9.78 39.01
N ALA A 373 12.86 -10.00 40.20
CA ALA A 373 13.55 -9.83 41.48
C ALA A 373 14.76 -10.77 41.67
N ARG A 374 14.78 -11.92 40.98
CA ARG A 374 15.88 -12.89 40.98
C ARG A 374 16.86 -12.74 39.82
N ALA A 375 16.59 -11.89 38.85
CA ALA A 375 17.50 -11.66 37.74
C ALA A 375 18.87 -11.13 38.23
N PRO A 376 19.99 -11.52 37.58
CA PRO A 376 21.31 -11.00 37.92
C PRO A 376 21.36 -9.47 37.83
N ASP A 377 22.24 -8.83 38.60
CA ASP A 377 22.37 -7.36 38.61
C ASP A 377 22.65 -6.79 37.21
N ALA A 378 23.44 -7.49 36.39
CA ALA A 378 23.73 -7.12 35.00
C ALA A 378 22.49 -7.16 34.06
N TRP A 379 21.39 -7.81 34.46
CA TRP A 379 20.12 -7.79 33.73
C TRP A 379 19.20 -6.65 34.19
N ARG A 380 19.50 -6.03 35.33
CA ARG A 380 18.74 -4.92 35.93
C ARG A 380 19.47 -3.57 35.85
N GLU A 381 20.70 -3.56 35.35
CA GLU A 381 21.58 -2.38 35.32
C GLU A 381 20.98 -1.18 34.55
N ASP A 382 20.16 -1.43 33.53
CA ASP A 382 19.46 -0.39 32.76
C ASP A 382 18.04 -0.05 33.28
N GLY A 383 17.56 -0.76 34.31
CA GLY A 383 16.22 -0.60 34.88
C GLY A 383 15.06 -1.01 33.95
N TRP A 384 15.32 -1.58 32.78
CA TRP A 384 14.28 -1.82 31.77
C TRP A 384 13.28 -2.91 32.21
N LEU A 385 13.77 -4.04 32.74
CA LEU A 385 12.92 -5.11 33.29
C LEU A 385 12.08 -4.67 34.51
N GLU A 386 12.53 -3.68 35.26
CA GLU A 386 11.85 -3.16 36.45
C GLU A 386 10.83 -2.06 36.14
N SER A 387 10.84 -1.54 34.90
CA SER A 387 9.96 -0.45 34.46
C SER A 387 8.88 -0.90 33.46
N HIS A 388 8.97 -2.13 32.93
CA HIS A 388 8.08 -2.65 31.90
C HIS A 388 7.50 -4.03 32.27
N ILE A 389 6.29 -4.31 31.76
CA ILE A 389 5.57 -5.57 31.91
C ILE A 389 5.30 -6.23 30.55
N PRO A 390 5.42 -7.57 30.43
CA PRO A 390 5.09 -8.32 29.23
C PRO A 390 3.58 -8.45 29.06
N ILE A 391 2.98 -7.56 28.27
CA ILE A 391 1.59 -7.65 27.80
C ILE A 391 1.55 -8.26 26.41
N THR A 392 0.39 -8.74 25.98
CA THR A 392 0.18 -9.17 24.59
C THR A 392 -0.68 -8.22 23.79
N LEU A 393 -0.41 -8.20 22.49
CA LEU A 393 -1.31 -7.64 21.51
C LEU A 393 -1.43 -8.56 20.29
N THR A 394 -2.61 -8.49 19.67
CA THR A 394 -2.92 -9.22 18.44
C THR A 394 -3.30 -8.23 17.36
N CYS A 395 -2.66 -8.34 16.19
CA CYS A 395 -2.94 -7.50 15.05
C CYS A 395 -3.31 -8.35 13.83
N LYS A 396 -4.39 -7.98 13.14
CA LYS A 396 -4.84 -8.67 11.92
C LYS A 396 -5.30 -7.67 10.88
N PHE A 397 -4.60 -7.70 9.75
CA PHE A 397 -4.73 -6.77 8.63
C PHE A 397 -5.40 -7.44 7.41
N GLY A 398 -6.09 -6.65 6.61
CA GLY A 398 -6.68 -7.07 5.33
C GLY A 398 -7.68 -8.22 5.47
N GLN A 399 -8.48 -8.24 6.55
CA GLN A 399 -9.37 -9.38 6.81
C GLN A 399 -10.49 -9.48 5.79
N ASP A 400 -10.89 -8.35 5.20
CA ASP A 400 -12.01 -8.21 4.26
C ASP A 400 -13.31 -8.86 4.81
N GLN A 401 -13.41 -8.95 6.14
CA GLN A 401 -14.33 -9.87 6.80
C GLN A 401 -15.71 -9.23 6.85
N PRO A 402 -16.74 -9.79 6.19
CA PRO A 402 -18.06 -9.17 6.14
C PRO A 402 -18.64 -9.03 7.55
N ILE A 403 -19.22 -7.87 7.84
CA ILE A 403 -19.88 -7.52 9.11
C ILE A 403 -21.30 -6.97 8.87
N GLY A 404 -22.06 -6.74 9.94
CA GLY A 404 -23.46 -6.28 9.93
C GLY A 404 -24.50 -7.39 10.13
N ASN A 405 -24.10 -8.66 10.29
CA ASN A 405 -25.01 -9.75 10.62
C ASN A 405 -25.17 -9.89 12.16
N PRO A 406 -26.40 -9.85 12.72
CA PRO A 406 -26.64 -10.00 14.16
C PRO A 406 -25.98 -11.23 14.81
N ASN A 407 -25.85 -12.34 14.07
CA ASN A 407 -25.25 -13.58 14.56
C ASN A 407 -23.75 -13.46 14.89
N GLN A 408 -23.09 -12.37 14.48
CA GLN A 408 -21.67 -12.14 14.76
C GLN A 408 -21.43 -11.58 16.16
N ALA A 409 -22.45 -11.08 16.86
CA ALA A 409 -22.33 -10.66 18.25
C ALA A 409 -21.88 -11.83 19.15
N ASP A 410 -22.37 -13.05 18.87
CA ASP A 410 -21.93 -14.28 19.55
C ASP A 410 -20.46 -14.62 19.23
N ILE A 411 -20.01 -14.37 18.00
CA ILE A 411 -18.61 -14.63 17.60
C ILE A 411 -17.68 -13.70 18.36
N TRP A 412 -17.99 -12.40 18.39
CA TRP A 412 -17.22 -11.42 19.14
C TRP A 412 -17.20 -11.77 20.63
N GLU A 413 -18.33 -12.15 21.23
CA GLU A 413 -18.43 -12.50 22.65
C GLU A 413 -17.45 -13.60 23.10
N HIS A 414 -17.28 -14.65 22.28
CA HIS A 414 -16.37 -15.76 22.58
C HIS A 414 -14.94 -15.52 22.07
N GLU A 415 -14.70 -14.51 21.22
CA GLU A 415 -13.41 -14.33 20.56
C GLU A 415 -12.30 -13.86 21.51
N ARG A 416 -12.61 -13.00 22.49
CA ARG A 416 -11.67 -12.48 23.49
C ARG A 416 -12.41 -12.09 24.75
N ASP A 417 -11.71 -12.16 25.88
CA ASP A 417 -12.23 -11.61 27.14
C ASP A 417 -11.96 -10.10 27.16
N TYR A 418 -12.92 -9.33 26.66
CA TYR A 418 -12.82 -7.87 26.55
C TYR A 418 -12.72 -7.15 27.91
N SER A 419 -12.96 -7.83 29.03
CA SER A 419 -12.68 -7.28 30.37
C SER A 419 -11.18 -7.20 30.69
N LYS A 420 -10.33 -7.89 29.91
CA LYS A 420 -8.86 -7.91 30.00
C LYS A 420 -8.15 -7.20 28.85
N ILE A 421 -8.88 -6.35 28.13
CA ILE A 421 -8.39 -5.59 26.98
C ILE A 421 -8.44 -4.11 27.33
N ARG A 422 -7.34 -3.39 27.10
CA ARG A 422 -7.30 -1.94 27.29
C ARG A 422 -7.80 -1.22 26.04
N PHE A 423 -7.16 -1.50 24.92
CA PHE A 423 -7.44 -0.82 23.65
C PHE A 423 -7.87 -1.80 22.57
N LEU A 424 -8.90 -1.38 21.82
CA LEU A 424 -9.32 -2.02 20.59
C LEU A 424 -9.30 -0.96 19.48
N SER A 425 -8.41 -1.15 18.51
CA SER A 425 -8.37 -0.35 17.27
C SER A 425 -8.94 -1.17 16.13
N PHE A 426 -9.78 -0.58 15.29
CA PHE A 426 -10.42 -1.30 14.18
C PHE A 426 -10.74 -0.39 12.99
N ALA A 427 -10.67 -0.93 11.78
CA ALA A 427 -11.13 -0.25 10.57
C ALA A 427 -12.42 -0.88 10.04
N LEU A 428 -13.45 -0.06 9.88
CA LEU A 428 -14.70 -0.42 9.24
C LEU A 428 -14.68 0.11 7.81
N ALA A 429 -14.72 -0.79 6.85
CA ALA A 429 -14.85 -0.47 5.44
C ALA A 429 -16.28 -0.71 4.96
N SER A 430 -16.79 0.15 4.09
CA SER A 430 -18.11 0.04 3.48
C SER A 430 -17.99 0.30 1.98
N ASP A 431 -18.46 -0.63 1.16
CA ASP A 431 -18.34 -0.52 -0.29
C ASP A 431 -19.53 0.27 -0.84
N LEU A 432 -19.30 1.48 -1.33
CA LEU A 432 -20.32 2.33 -1.94
C LEU A 432 -20.49 1.96 -3.41
N ARG A 433 -21.60 1.28 -3.72
CA ARG A 433 -21.97 0.81 -5.04
C ARG A 433 -22.89 1.81 -5.74
N ALA A 434 -22.68 2.02 -7.03
CA ALA A 434 -23.62 2.75 -7.89
C ALA A 434 -24.18 1.85 -8.99
N GLN A 435 -25.48 1.95 -9.26
CA GLN A 435 -26.17 1.23 -10.35
C GLN A 435 -27.18 2.13 -11.04
N ILE A 436 -27.47 1.84 -12.32
CA ILE A 436 -28.54 2.53 -13.06
C ILE A 436 -29.85 1.81 -12.76
N ALA A 437 -30.87 2.56 -12.35
CA ALA A 437 -32.22 2.04 -12.19
C ALA A 437 -32.91 1.87 -13.55
N GLU A 438 -33.39 0.67 -13.87
CA GLU A 438 -34.24 0.41 -15.05
C GLU A 438 -35.61 1.08 -14.88
N ARG A 439 -36.17 0.95 -13.67
CA ARG A 439 -37.41 1.60 -13.24
C ARG A 439 -37.44 1.75 -11.72
N PHE A 440 -38.48 2.42 -11.22
CA PHE A 440 -38.79 2.51 -9.80
C PHE A 440 -40.13 1.84 -9.53
N ASP A 441 -40.15 0.89 -8.60
CA ASP A 441 -41.36 0.27 -8.09
C ASP A 441 -41.71 0.90 -6.73
N ASN A 442 -42.98 1.25 -6.54
CA ASN A 442 -43.44 1.96 -5.34
C ASN A 442 -43.56 0.97 -4.17
N ILE A 443 -43.15 1.41 -2.98
CA ILE A 443 -43.37 0.69 -1.72
C ILE A 443 -44.78 1.04 -1.23
N PRO A 444 -45.64 0.07 -0.86
CA PRO A 444 -46.99 0.35 -0.37
C PRO A 444 -46.99 1.22 0.89
N THR A 445 -47.87 2.23 0.94
CA THR A 445 -48.01 3.13 2.10
C THR A 445 -48.23 2.36 3.40
N GLU A 446 -49.03 1.29 3.38
CA GLU A 446 -49.33 0.49 4.57
C GLU A 446 -48.08 -0.24 5.10
N GLN A 447 -47.16 -0.65 4.22
CA GLN A 447 -45.89 -1.26 4.61
C GLN A 447 -44.98 -0.21 5.28
N ILE A 448 -44.82 0.96 4.65
CA ILE A 448 -43.99 2.05 5.18
C ILE A 448 -44.47 2.47 6.58
N ILE A 449 -45.78 2.64 6.75
CA ILE A 449 -46.39 3.00 8.03
C ILE A 449 -46.16 1.91 9.09
N ALA A 450 -46.36 0.64 8.74
CA ALA A 450 -46.20 -0.48 9.67
C ALA A 450 -44.74 -0.67 10.14
N GLU A 451 -43.76 -0.44 9.26
CA GLU A 451 -42.33 -0.54 9.58
C GLU A 451 -41.85 0.62 10.47
N ASN A 452 -42.47 1.80 10.38
CA ASN A 452 -42.03 3.04 11.05
C ASN A 452 -42.99 3.54 12.15
N GLN A 453 -43.93 2.71 12.62
CA GLN A 453 -44.81 2.98 13.78
C GLN A 453 -45.58 4.32 13.72
N ASP A 454 -46.04 4.75 12.54
CA ASP A 454 -46.66 6.06 12.28
C ASP A 454 -45.77 7.30 12.56
N LEU A 455 -44.46 7.15 12.80
CA LEU A 455 -43.52 8.22 13.16
C LEU A 455 -42.70 8.69 11.94
N LEU A 456 -43.41 9.25 10.96
CA LEU A 456 -42.82 9.77 9.72
C LEU A 456 -42.77 11.30 9.70
N TYR A 457 -41.72 11.85 9.09
CA TYR A 457 -41.38 13.26 9.10
C TYR A 457 -40.96 13.76 7.69
N ASP A 458 -41.19 15.05 7.41
CA ASP A 458 -40.87 15.70 6.13
C ASP A 458 -39.41 16.20 6.02
N SER A 459 -38.68 16.24 7.13
CA SER A 459 -37.26 16.59 7.22
C SER A 459 -36.53 15.63 8.17
N TRP A 460 -35.24 15.43 7.93
CA TRP A 460 -34.33 14.70 8.82
C TRP A 460 -33.96 15.52 10.07
N ASP A 461 -33.96 16.85 9.93
CA ASP A 461 -33.58 17.81 10.96
C ASP A 461 -34.68 17.92 12.04
N PRO A 462 -34.40 17.55 13.31
CA PRO A 462 -35.36 17.62 14.41
C PRO A 462 -36.00 19.00 14.64
N ASP A 463 -35.29 20.09 14.35
CA ASP A 463 -35.76 21.47 14.58
C ASP A 463 -36.64 21.99 13.44
N LEU A 464 -36.54 21.39 12.25
CA LEU A 464 -37.28 21.80 11.05
C LEU A 464 -38.41 20.85 10.66
N ARG A 465 -38.46 19.63 11.21
CA ARG A 465 -39.36 18.55 10.77
C ARG A 465 -40.79 18.66 11.31
N ASN A 466 -41.75 18.39 10.44
CA ASN A 466 -43.16 18.20 10.75
C ASN A 466 -43.54 16.72 10.61
N ARG A 467 -44.31 16.21 11.57
CA ARG A 467 -44.83 14.84 11.48
C ARG A 467 -45.87 14.74 10.36
N ILE A 468 -45.63 13.84 9.41
CA ILE A 468 -46.54 13.48 8.32
C ILE A 468 -47.71 12.67 8.92
N ARG A 469 -48.93 13.17 8.77
CA ARG A 469 -50.15 12.55 9.31
C ARG A 469 -50.91 11.68 8.30
N ASP A 470 -50.63 11.88 7.02
CA ASP A 470 -51.28 11.22 5.89
C ASP A 470 -50.22 11.10 4.79
N LEU A 471 -49.67 9.89 4.61
CA LEU A 471 -48.62 9.63 3.63
C LEU A 471 -49.18 9.48 2.20
N ASP A 472 -50.45 9.14 2.06
CA ASP A 472 -51.13 9.04 0.76
C ASP A 472 -51.44 10.42 0.17
N ALA A 473 -51.68 11.43 1.03
CA ALA A 473 -51.81 12.82 0.63
C ALA A 473 -50.49 13.48 0.19
N LEU A 474 -49.33 12.95 0.60
CA LEU A 474 -48.02 13.48 0.23
C LEU A 474 -47.63 12.98 -1.18
N PRO A 475 -47.38 13.86 -2.18
CA PRO A 475 -46.96 13.42 -3.51
C PRO A 475 -45.76 12.49 -3.45
N LEU A 476 -45.74 11.43 -4.26
CA LEU A 476 -44.62 10.48 -4.29
C LEU A 476 -43.37 11.07 -4.96
N VAL A 477 -43.58 11.96 -5.93
CA VAL A 477 -42.53 12.65 -6.67
C VAL A 477 -42.79 14.16 -6.75
N ASP A 478 -41.71 14.93 -6.89
CA ASP A 478 -41.75 16.36 -7.17
C ASP A 478 -42.03 16.66 -8.66
N GLU A 479 -41.99 17.94 -9.04
CA GLU A 479 -42.24 18.39 -10.43
C GLU A 479 -41.14 17.95 -11.41
N ASP A 480 -39.93 17.67 -10.93
CA ASP A 480 -38.79 17.17 -11.69
C ASP A 480 -38.76 15.63 -11.77
N GLY A 481 -39.66 14.95 -11.04
CA GLY A 481 -39.80 13.48 -11.00
C GLY A 481 -38.96 12.78 -9.92
N ASN A 482 -38.26 13.54 -9.07
CA ASN A 482 -37.47 12.98 -7.97
C ASN A 482 -38.37 12.52 -6.82
N GLU A 483 -37.94 11.55 -6.03
CA GLU A 483 -38.71 11.09 -4.87
C GLU A 483 -38.86 12.19 -3.80
N VAL A 484 -40.10 12.47 -3.37
CA VAL A 484 -40.35 13.29 -2.17
C VAL A 484 -39.95 12.47 -0.95
N ARG A 485 -38.81 12.86 -0.38
CA ARG A 485 -38.17 12.18 0.75
C ARG A 485 -38.99 12.33 2.02
N ILE A 486 -38.93 11.29 2.84
CA ILE A 486 -39.53 11.23 4.17
C ILE A 486 -38.52 10.58 5.12
N TYR A 487 -38.70 10.78 6.42
CA TYR A 487 -37.74 10.42 7.45
C TYR A 487 -38.43 9.79 8.66
N ASP A 488 -37.72 8.96 9.42
CA ASP A 488 -38.17 8.38 10.69
C ASP A 488 -37.86 9.31 11.89
N GLU A 489 -38.12 8.84 13.12
CA GLU A 489 -37.87 9.59 14.35
C GLU A 489 -36.38 9.84 14.61
N GLU A 490 -35.51 8.97 14.11
CA GLU A 490 -34.05 9.06 14.15
C GLU A 490 -33.48 9.97 13.05
N GLY A 491 -34.31 10.42 12.09
CA GLY A 491 -33.90 11.26 10.96
C GLY A 491 -33.30 10.46 9.79
N CYS A 492 -33.37 9.13 9.82
CA CYS A 492 -32.99 8.25 8.72
C CYS A 492 -34.04 8.32 7.60
N ARG A 493 -33.61 8.13 6.34
CA ARG A 493 -34.50 8.29 5.17
C ARG A 493 -35.30 7.02 4.98
N VAL A 494 -36.61 7.15 5.05
CA VAL A 494 -37.54 6.09 4.71
C VAL A 494 -37.81 6.17 3.21
N LEU A 495 -37.49 5.09 2.48
CA LEU A 495 -37.74 5.01 1.04
C LEU A 495 -39.24 4.83 0.77
N ARG A 496 -39.74 5.46 -0.30
CA ARG A 496 -41.12 5.27 -0.80
C ARG A 496 -41.15 4.55 -2.15
N ARG A 497 -39.99 4.44 -2.81
CA ARG A 497 -39.74 3.67 -4.03
C ARG A 497 -38.42 2.90 -3.87
N PHE A 498 -38.36 1.70 -4.42
CA PHE A 498 -37.09 1.00 -4.63
C PHE A 498 -36.72 1.02 -6.12
N ALA A 499 -35.44 1.19 -6.41
CA ALA A 499 -34.93 1.04 -7.76
C ALA A 499 -34.95 -0.44 -8.14
N VAL A 500 -35.50 -0.75 -9.30
CA VAL A 500 -35.30 -2.03 -9.97
C VAL A 500 -34.06 -1.91 -10.83
N VAL A 501 -33.01 -2.63 -10.46
CA VAL A 501 -31.75 -2.72 -11.22
C VAL A 501 -31.71 -4.05 -11.98
N ASP A 502 -31.20 -4.05 -13.21
CA ASP A 502 -30.96 -5.31 -13.92
C ASP A 502 -29.83 -6.07 -13.22
N VAL A 503 -30.14 -7.29 -12.76
CA VAL A 503 -29.19 -8.19 -12.08
C VAL A 503 -28.00 -8.56 -12.98
N ASN A 504 -28.17 -8.47 -14.31
CA ASN A 504 -27.10 -8.70 -15.29
C ASN A 504 -26.27 -7.45 -15.57
N GLN A 505 -26.72 -6.26 -15.15
CA GLN A 505 -25.99 -5.02 -15.38
C GLN A 505 -24.86 -4.87 -14.33
N PRO A 506 -23.58 -4.82 -14.74
CA PRO A 506 -22.49 -4.56 -13.81
C PRO A 506 -22.63 -3.17 -13.17
N ALA A 507 -22.13 -3.04 -11.95
CA ALA A 507 -22.08 -1.76 -11.24
C ALA A 507 -21.36 -0.67 -12.05
N CYS A 508 -21.67 0.59 -11.76
CA CYS A 508 -20.94 1.74 -12.26
C CYS A 508 -19.64 1.94 -11.48
N GLY A 509 -18.61 2.48 -12.13
CA GLY A 509 -17.35 2.84 -11.47
C GLY A 509 -17.51 4.08 -10.60
N VAL A 510 -17.16 4.00 -9.32
CA VAL A 510 -17.29 5.12 -8.37
C VAL A 510 -15.92 5.60 -7.91
N LEU A 511 -15.67 6.91 -8.02
CA LEU A 511 -14.49 7.61 -7.52
C LEU A 511 -14.91 8.91 -6.80
N LEU A 512 -14.03 9.52 -6.02
CA LEU A 512 -14.29 10.84 -5.43
C LEU A 512 -13.98 11.97 -6.41
N ASN A 513 -14.82 13.01 -6.41
CA ASN A 513 -14.55 14.31 -7.00
C ASN A 513 -13.63 15.13 -6.08
N LEU A 514 -12.33 14.96 -6.29
CA LEU A 514 -11.26 15.57 -5.50
C LEU A 514 -11.34 17.10 -5.46
N SER A 515 -11.91 17.75 -6.48
CA SER A 515 -12.08 19.22 -6.51
C SER A 515 -13.17 19.75 -5.57
N THR A 516 -13.93 18.87 -4.93
CA THR A 516 -15.02 19.23 -4.02
C THR A 516 -14.96 18.50 -2.68
N CYS A 517 -14.24 17.38 -2.58
CA CYS A 517 -14.23 16.53 -1.39
C CYS A 517 -13.60 17.18 -0.15
N GLU A 518 -12.86 18.29 -0.28
CA GLU A 518 -12.41 19.11 0.86
C GLU A 518 -13.61 19.62 1.68
N ALA A 519 -14.75 19.91 1.02
CA ALA A 519 -15.98 20.31 1.70
C ALA A 519 -16.56 19.23 2.63
N LEU A 520 -16.23 17.94 2.44
CA LEU A 520 -16.60 16.86 3.36
C LEU A 520 -15.86 16.92 4.69
N PHE A 521 -14.78 17.70 4.81
CA PHE A 521 -13.94 17.80 6.01
C PHE A 521 -13.88 19.24 6.58
N ASN A 522 -14.62 20.17 5.98
CA ASN A 522 -14.73 21.54 6.46
C ASN A 522 -15.66 21.60 7.68
N LEU A 523 -15.09 21.40 8.88
CA LEU A 523 -15.73 21.77 10.14
C LEU A 523 -15.91 23.28 10.22
N ASP A 524 -17.01 23.73 10.83
CA ASP A 524 -17.09 25.11 11.29
C ASP A 524 -16.04 25.28 12.41
N PRO A 525 -15.16 26.31 12.37
CA PRO A 525 -14.16 26.51 13.42
C PRO A 525 -14.75 26.68 14.83
N SER A 526 -16.04 26.97 14.97
CA SER A 526 -16.77 27.00 16.25
C SER A 526 -17.21 25.62 16.77
N GLN A 527 -17.05 24.55 15.98
CA GLN A 527 -17.30 23.16 16.37
C GLN A 527 -16.04 22.40 16.75
N LEU A 528 -14.85 22.98 16.55
CA LEU A 528 -13.58 22.42 17.02
C LEU A 528 -13.39 22.77 18.50
N ASP A 529 -13.23 21.77 19.35
CA ASP A 529 -12.80 21.99 20.74
C ASP A 529 -11.37 22.57 20.79
N ASP A 530 -11.04 23.28 21.87
CA ASP A 530 -9.74 23.91 22.16
C ASP A 530 -8.61 22.86 22.34
N GLY A 531 -8.25 22.18 21.25
CA GLY A 531 -7.26 21.09 21.23
C GLY A 531 -7.31 20.19 20.00
N GLU A 532 -8.38 20.23 19.17
CA GLU A 532 -8.46 19.37 17.99
C GLU A 532 -7.51 19.81 16.88
N CYS A 533 -6.72 18.84 16.36
CA CYS A 533 -5.86 19.06 15.20
C CYS A 533 -6.69 19.21 13.92
N PRO A 534 -6.42 20.22 13.06
CA PRO A 534 -7.10 20.35 11.77
C PRO A 534 -6.99 19.08 10.92
N ILE A 535 -8.10 18.66 10.34
CA ILE A 535 -8.14 17.49 9.45
C ILE A 535 -7.34 17.80 8.17
N HIS A 536 -6.21 17.13 8.01
CA HIS A 536 -5.35 17.20 6.84
C HIS A 536 -5.79 16.17 5.78
N LEU A 537 -6.27 16.67 4.66
CA LEU A 537 -6.73 15.87 3.52
C LEU A 537 -5.63 15.66 2.47
N SER A 538 -5.27 14.40 2.23
CA SER A 538 -4.40 13.95 1.14
C SER A 538 -5.22 13.44 -0.04
N LEU A 539 -5.00 14.02 -1.23
CA LEU A 539 -5.75 13.71 -2.46
C LEU A 539 -4.88 12.93 -3.46
N TYR A 540 -5.42 11.87 -4.05
CA TYR A 540 -4.71 10.94 -4.94
C TYR A 540 -5.42 10.81 -6.30
N PRO A 541 -5.11 11.70 -7.28
CA PRO A 541 -5.72 11.67 -8.61
C PRO A 541 -5.51 10.35 -9.33
N GLN A 542 -6.56 9.83 -9.95
CA GLN A 542 -6.56 8.55 -10.65
C GLN A 542 -6.69 8.75 -12.16
N ALA A 543 -6.09 7.84 -12.92
CA ALA A 543 -6.21 7.76 -14.38
C ALA A 543 -5.93 9.09 -15.12
N TYR A 544 -4.95 9.86 -14.63
CA TYR A 544 -4.62 11.21 -15.10
C TYR A 544 -5.77 12.24 -15.04
N LEU A 545 -6.85 11.96 -14.31
CA LEU A 545 -7.95 12.88 -14.07
C LEU A 545 -7.64 13.72 -12.83
N ARG A 546 -7.07 14.93 -13.00
CA ARG A 546 -6.66 15.83 -11.89
C ARG A 546 -7.68 15.92 -10.75
N SER A 547 -8.97 16.05 -11.08
CA SER A 547 -10.04 16.28 -10.10
C SER A 547 -10.80 15.02 -9.67
N VAL A 548 -10.33 13.81 -9.99
CA VAL A 548 -11.04 12.56 -9.68
C VAL A 548 -10.06 11.49 -9.18
N GLY A 549 -10.42 10.76 -8.12
CA GLY A 549 -9.58 9.69 -7.60
C GLY A 549 -9.91 9.25 -6.19
N HIS A 550 -8.86 9.04 -5.38
CA HIS A 550 -8.93 8.56 -3.99
C HIS A 550 -8.54 9.67 -3.00
N ALA A 551 -8.90 9.52 -1.74
CA ALA A 551 -8.54 10.45 -0.67
C ALA A 551 -8.19 9.72 0.64
N GLN A 552 -7.41 10.39 1.50
CA GLN A 552 -7.10 9.96 2.86
C GLN A 552 -7.07 11.19 3.79
N ALA A 553 -7.61 11.06 4.99
CA ALA A 553 -7.55 12.08 6.05
C ALA A 553 -7.04 11.47 7.37
N ASN A 554 -6.38 12.29 8.19
CA ASN A 554 -5.95 11.96 9.57
C ASN A 554 -7.07 12.21 10.61
N GLY A 555 -8.31 11.99 10.20
CA GLY A 555 -9.53 12.11 11.00
C GLY A 555 -10.68 11.43 10.28
N ILE A 556 -11.84 11.32 10.93
CA ILE A 556 -13.07 10.82 10.32
C ILE A 556 -13.87 11.95 9.66
N LEU A 557 -15.01 11.64 9.03
CA LEU A 557 -15.91 12.67 8.53
C LEU A 557 -16.57 13.43 9.70
N PRO A 558 -16.72 14.77 9.62
CA PRO A 558 -17.46 15.60 10.58
C PRO A 558 -18.83 15.05 10.97
N ASP A 559 -19.66 14.70 9.99
CA ASP A 559 -20.98 14.11 10.24
C ASP A 559 -20.89 12.74 10.97
N PHE A 560 -19.80 11.98 10.80
CA PHE A 560 -19.54 10.77 11.57
C PHE A 560 -19.07 11.07 13.00
N GLN A 561 -18.42 12.21 13.25
CA GLN A 561 -18.07 12.64 14.60
C GLN A 561 -19.33 12.88 15.43
N VAL A 562 -20.44 13.34 14.84
CA VAL A 562 -21.75 13.43 15.51
C VAL A 562 -22.24 12.05 15.98
N ILE A 563 -22.07 11.02 15.14
CA ILE A 563 -22.42 9.63 15.51
C ILE A 563 -21.49 9.12 16.62
N VAL A 564 -20.18 9.38 16.53
CA VAL A 564 -19.20 9.00 17.56
C VAL A 564 -19.48 9.68 18.89
N ASN A 565 -19.87 10.96 18.89
CA ASN A 565 -20.21 11.70 20.11
C ASN A 565 -21.48 11.11 20.75
N ARG A 566 -22.55 10.87 19.98
CA ARG A 566 -23.76 10.20 20.46
C ARG A 566 -23.46 8.80 21.02
N LEU A 567 -22.60 8.03 20.35
CA LEU A 567 -22.18 6.72 20.85
C LEU A 567 -21.38 6.82 22.14
N ASN A 568 -20.48 7.79 22.29
CA ASN A 568 -19.76 8.04 23.55
C ASN A 568 -20.73 8.31 24.71
N ASP A 569 -21.71 9.19 24.50
CA ASP A 569 -22.79 9.45 25.46
C ASP A 569 -23.52 8.16 25.86
N GLU A 570 -23.96 7.36 24.88
CA GLU A 570 -24.69 6.11 25.13
C GLU A 570 -23.85 5.07 25.87
N ILE A 571 -22.60 4.84 25.45
CA ILE A 571 -21.76 3.74 25.97
C ILE A 571 -21.07 4.07 27.29
N THR A 572 -20.87 5.36 27.63
CA THR A 572 -20.22 5.77 28.89
C THR A 572 -21.19 6.13 30.01
N ARG A 573 -22.45 6.52 29.71
CA ARG A 573 -23.47 6.76 30.73
C ARG A 573 -23.66 5.51 31.60
N PRO A 574 -23.48 5.59 32.94
CA PRO A 574 -23.82 4.49 33.82
C PRO A 574 -25.32 4.18 33.67
N ASP A 575 -25.69 2.90 33.76
CA ASP A 575 -27.09 2.53 33.89
C ASP A 575 -27.63 3.23 35.14
N ARG A 576 -28.65 4.10 34.96
CA ARG A 576 -29.27 4.84 36.06
C ARG A 576 -29.91 3.85 37.04
N ALA A 577 -29.16 3.48 38.08
CA ALA A 577 -29.75 3.01 39.31
C ALA A 577 -30.69 4.11 39.84
N ASP A 578 -31.85 3.72 40.37
CA ASP A 578 -32.90 4.63 40.87
C ASP A 578 -32.52 5.35 42.19
N ASP A 579 -31.24 5.64 42.41
CA ASP A 579 -30.73 6.36 43.58
C ASP A 579 -31.05 7.86 43.46
N GLN A 580 -32.29 8.18 43.84
CA GLN A 580 -32.77 9.53 44.18
C GLN A 580 -32.10 10.02 45.48
N SER A 581 -30.77 10.10 45.52
CA SER A 581 -30.04 10.82 46.55
C SER A 581 -29.92 12.28 46.13
N ASP A 582 -30.83 13.12 46.64
CA ASP A 582 -30.88 14.58 46.44
C ASP A 582 -29.70 15.33 47.15
N ASP A 583 -28.49 14.78 47.11
CA ASP A 583 -27.28 15.41 47.68
C ASP A 583 -26.55 16.24 46.59
N ASP A 584 -27.13 17.42 46.32
CA ASP A 584 -26.87 18.36 45.21
C ASP A 584 -25.43 18.95 45.02
N ASP A 585 -24.42 18.56 45.82
CA ASP A 585 -23.23 19.40 46.05
C ASP A 585 -21.89 18.96 45.40
N GLU A 586 -21.83 17.84 44.68
CA GLU A 586 -20.68 17.53 43.80
C GLU A 586 -21.05 17.70 42.32
N GLU A 587 -20.74 18.89 41.79
CA GLU A 587 -20.66 19.18 40.36
C GLU A 587 -19.49 18.37 39.76
N TRP A 588 -19.71 17.06 39.57
CA TRP A 588 -18.77 16.20 38.85
C TRP A 588 -18.53 16.82 37.48
N ASP A 589 -17.27 17.13 37.19
CA ASP A 589 -16.79 17.77 35.96
C ASP A 589 -16.87 16.78 34.78
N GLU A 590 -18.10 16.33 34.49
CA GLU A 590 -18.48 15.29 33.54
C GLU A 590 -17.96 15.62 32.13
N HIS A 591 -17.79 16.91 31.86
CA HIS A 591 -17.35 17.51 30.61
C HIS A 591 -15.82 17.38 30.37
N ARG A 592 -15.06 16.77 31.30
CA ARG A 592 -13.59 16.58 31.16
C ARG A 592 -13.12 15.14 30.98
N ARG A 593 -14.00 14.13 31.00
CA ARG A 593 -13.57 12.75 30.72
C ARG A 593 -13.31 12.59 29.22
N PRO A 594 -12.08 12.23 28.79
CA PRO A 594 -11.82 12.11 27.36
C PRO A 594 -12.60 10.91 26.77
N PRO A 595 -13.08 10.98 25.52
CA PRO A 595 -14.02 10.00 24.98
C PRO A 595 -13.46 8.58 24.93
N ALA A 596 -14.34 7.59 25.10
CA ALA A 596 -14.03 6.16 25.02
C ALA A 596 -13.76 5.73 23.57
N LEU A 597 -14.61 6.17 22.64
CA LEU A 597 -14.52 5.92 21.19
C LEU A 597 -13.99 7.17 20.47
N ARG A 598 -12.99 7.01 19.61
CA ARG A 598 -12.40 8.09 18.80
C ARG A 598 -12.26 7.68 17.35
N GLY A 599 -12.61 8.56 16.41
CA GLY A 599 -12.22 8.43 15.01
C GLY A 599 -10.78 8.89 14.80
N VAL A 600 -10.02 8.16 13.96
CA VAL A 600 -8.56 8.36 13.81
C VAL A 600 -8.18 8.73 12.38
N LYS A 601 -8.84 8.10 11.40
CA LYS A 601 -8.39 8.13 10.01
C LYS A 601 -9.55 7.77 9.10
N PHE A 602 -9.60 8.39 7.94
CA PHE A 602 -10.51 8.07 6.85
C PHE A 602 -9.70 7.78 5.58
N GLN A 603 -10.15 6.81 4.80
CA GLN A 603 -9.66 6.54 3.45
C GLN A 603 -10.85 6.26 2.53
N ALA A 604 -10.77 6.73 1.28
CA ALA A 604 -11.75 6.44 0.25
C ALA A 604 -11.04 6.11 -1.06
N TYR A 605 -11.22 4.88 -1.53
CA TYR A 605 -10.53 4.35 -2.70
C TYR A 605 -11.39 3.30 -3.42
N ASN A 606 -11.18 3.11 -4.72
CA ASN A 606 -11.95 2.09 -5.44
C ASN A 606 -11.48 0.67 -5.05
N GLU A 607 -12.41 -0.25 -4.76
CA GLU A 607 -12.11 -1.63 -4.33
C GLU A 607 -11.17 -2.36 -5.32
N MET A 608 -11.20 -1.96 -6.60
CA MET A 608 -10.31 -2.44 -7.66
C MET A 608 -8.81 -2.41 -7.28
N VAL A 609 -8.37 -1.48 -6.42
CA VAL A 609 -6.97 -1.39 -5.97
C VAL A 609 -6.48 -2.69 -5.34
N HIS A 610 -7.33 -3.37 -4.55
CA HIS A 610 -7.01 -4.65 -3.89
C HIS A 610 -6.69 -5.78 -4.90
N ARG A 611 -7.08 -5.65 -6.18
CA ARG A 611 -6.70 -6.61 -7.23
C ARG A 611 -5.34 -6.37 -7.84
N PHE A 612 -4.84 -5.13 -7.80
CA PHE A 612 -3.57 -4.76 -8.41
C PHE A 612 -2.41 -4.91 -7.44
N THR A 613 -2.65 -4.71 -6.16
CA THR A 613 -1.67 -5.00 -5.12
C THR A 613 -1.47 -6.51 -5.02
N ASP A 614 -0.34 -7.00 -5.54
CA ASP A 614 0.15 -8.33 -5.18
C ASP A 614 0.23 -8.43 -3.64
N ARG A 615 0.20 -9.64 -3.06
CA ARG A 615 0.22 -9.86 -1.59
C ARG A 615 1.35 -9.16 -0.82
N HIS A 616 2.40 -8.72 -1.52
CA HIS A 616 3.49 -7.91 -1.00
C HIS A 616 3.21 -6.39 -0.95
N GLY A 617 1.95 -5.97 -1.12
CA GLY A 617 1.50 -4.58 -0.93
C GLY A 617 1.87 -3.61 -2.06
N GLY A 618 2.12 -4.10 -3.28
CA GLY A 618 2.54 -3.25 -4.39
C GLY A 618 2.07 -3.74 -5.76
N MET A 619 1.65 -2.80 -6.61
CA MET A 619 1.26 -3.03 -7.99
C MET A 619 2.48 -3.33 -8.86
N ARG A 620 2.30 -4.15 -9.91
CA ARG A 620 3.41 -4.49 -10.82
C ARG A 620 4.03 -3.27 -11.51
N VAL A 621 3.22 -2.28 -11.86
CA VAL A 621 3.67 -0.99 -12.42
C VAL A 621 4.46 -0.12 -11.45
N GLN A 622 4.36 -0.34 -10.12
CA GLN A 622 5.17 0.37 -9.13
C GLN A 622 6.59 -0.21 -8.98
N ARG A 623 6.92 -1.34 -9.63
CA ARG A 623 8.19 -2.05 -9.39
C ARG A 623 9.40 -1.49 -10.16
N GLY A 624 9.22 -0.62 -11.16
CA GLY A 624 10.34 -0.10 -11.96
C GLY A 624 11.08 -1.20 -12.75
N ALA A 625 10.37 -2.26 -13.13
CA ALA A 625 10.97 -3.47 -13.68
C ALA A 625 11.58 -3.22 -15.09
N VAL A 626 11.01 -2.31 -15.89
CA VAL A 626 11.55 -1.98 -17.21
C VAL A 626 12.86 -1.17 -17.06
N THR A 627 12.91 -0.24 -16.11
CA THR A 627 14.15 0.47 -15.72
C THR A 627 15.20 -0.51 -15.22
N ALA A 628 14.86 -1.42 -14.32
CA ALA A 628 15.77 -2.43 -13.81
C ALA A 628 16.30 -3.33 -14.95
N ALA A 629 15.43 -3.87 -15.81
CA ALA A 629 15.83 -4.66 -16.98
C ALA A 629 16.76 -3.90 -17.94
N ALA A 630 16.49 -2.61 -18.19
CA ALA A 630 17.35 -1.78 -19.03
C ALA A 630 18.73 -1.53 -18.37
N ALA A 631 18.76 -1.25 -17.07
CA ALA A 631 19.98 -1.02 -16.29
C ALA A 631 20.81 -2.29 -16.08
N GLY A 632 20.20 -3.46 -15.96
CA GLY A 632 20.87 -4.75 -15.78
C GLY A 632 21.89 -5.10 -16.88
N ARG A 633 21.84 -4.44 -18.05
CA ARG A 633 22.89 -4.52 -19.09
C ARG A 633 24.26 -4.00 -18.62
N TYR A 634 24.31 -3.21 -17.56
CA TYR A 634 25.54 -2.75 -16.93
C TYR A 634 26.13 -3.74 -15.91
N ALA A 635 25.40 -4.79 -15.51
CA ALA A 635 25.85 -5.78 -14.52
C ALA A 635 27.13 -6.51 -14.97
N ARG A 636 27.96 -6.91 -14.00
CA ARG A 636 29.28 -7.51 -14.25
C ARG A 636 29.67 -8.62 -13.30
N ASP A 637 29.29 -8.52 -12.03
CA ASP A 637 29.36 -9.64 -11.10
C ASP A 637 28.27 -10.67 -11.42
N ALA A 638 28.44 -11.91 -10.93
CA ALA A 638 27.57 -13.02 -11.27
C ALA A 638 26.13 -12.85 -10.73
N LYS A 639 25.98 -12.24 -9.55
CA LYS A 639 24.70 -12.06 -8.84
C LYS A 639 23.80 -11.06 -9.57
N ASP A 640 24.31 -9.86 -9.85
CA ASP A 640 23.61 -8.84 -10.62
C ASP A 640 23.39 -9.30 -12.08
N CYS A 641 24.30 -10.06 -12.68
CA CYS A 641 24.07 -10.65 -14.02
C CYS A 641 22.91 -11.65 -14.02
N GLN A 642 22.80 -12.52 -13.01
CA GLN A 642 21.70 -13.48 -12.89
C GLN A 642 20.35 -12.76 -12.65
N SER A 643 20.34 -11.77 -11.74
CA SER A 643 19.19 -10.89 -11.51
C SER A 643 18.78 -10.14 -12.79
N ALA A 644 19.75 -9.66 -13.55
CA ALA A 644 19.54 -8.92 -14.80
C ALA A 644 18.94 -9.79 -15.89
N THR A 645 19.44 -11.02 -16.07
CA THR A 645 18.86 -11.97 -17.03
C THR A 645 17.42 -12.31 -16.65
N LYS A 646 17.16 -12.65 -15.39
CA LYS A 646 15.80 -12.96 -14.89
C LYS A 646 14.82 -11.80 -15.10
N THR A 647 15.25 -10.57 -14.78
CA THR A 647 14.42 -9.36 -14.91
C THR A 647 14.21 -8.99 -16.38
N TRP A 648 15.25 -9.12 -17.21
CA TRP A 648 15.16 -8.91 -18.67
C TRP A 648 14.17 -9.87 -19.32
N ASP A 649 14.27 -11.17 -19.03
CA ASP A 649 13.38 -12.18 -19.64
C ASP A 649 11.93 -12.02 -19.18
N ALA A 650 11.69 -11.67 -17.90
CA ALA A 650 10.34 -11.35 -17.42
C ALA A 650 9.71 -10.16 -18.19
N VAL A 651 10.44 -9.03 -18.30
CA VAL A 651 9.97 -7.81 -19.00
C VAL A 651 9.87 -8.03 -20.52
N LYS A 652 10.70 -8.89 -21.09
CA LYS A 652 10.64 -9.27 -22.51
C LYS A 652 9.44 -10.16 -22.83
N THR A 653 8.97 -10.97 -21.87
CA THR A 653 7.80 -11.83 -22.03
C THR A 653 6.51 -11.01 -22.02
N LEU A 654 6.33 -10.12 -21.04
CA LEU A 654 5.12 -9.30 -20.91
C LEU A 654 5.43 -8.05 -20.05
N LEU A 655 5.11 -6.86 -20.55
CA LEU A 655 5.40 -5.60 -19.85
C LEU A 655 4.50 -5.40 -18.63
N PRO A 656 4.91 -4.57 -17.64
CA PRO A 656 4.10 -4.33 -16.45
C PRO A 656 2.70 -3.75 -16.74
N HIS A 657 2.55 -2.90 -17.76
CA HIS A 657 1.24 -2.34 -18.14
C HIS A 657 0.33 -3.35 -18.84
N GLU A 658 0.91 -4.30 -19.59
CA GLU A 658 0.13 -5.34 -20.27
C GLU A 658 -0.51 -6.28 -19.25
N HIS A 659 0.23 -6.67 -18.20
CA HIS A 659 -0.33 -7.39 -17.04
C HIS A 659 -1.45 -6.61 -16.33
N MET A 660 -1.32 -5.28 -16.19
CA MET A 660 -2.38 -4.46 -15.57
C MET A 660 -3.64 -4.44 -16.45
N SER A 661 -3.49 -4.31 -17.78
CA SER A 661 -4.61 -4.39 -18.74
C SER A 661 -5.32 -5.76 -18.65
N GLU A 662 -4.58 -6.85 -18.49
CA GLU A 662 -5.15 -8.18 -18.22
C GLU A 662 -5.93 -8.24 -16.89
N GLN A 663 -5.45 -7.57 -15.83
CA GLN A 663 -6.15 -7.47 -14.54
C GLN A 663 -7.38 -6.54 -14.59
N LEU A 664 -7.40 -5.53 -15.46
CA LEU A 664 -8.52 -4.62 -15.72
C LEU A 664 -9.63 -5.25 -16.58
N SER A 665 -9.26 -6.16 -17.49
CA SER A 665 -10.13 -6.81 -18.48
C SER A 665 -11.36 -7.63 -17.97
N PRO A 666 -11.40 -8.21 -16.74
CA PRO A 666 -12.52 -9.05 -16.34
C PRO A 666 -13.86 -8.30 -16.22
N ALA A 667 -14.94 -8.87 -16.74
CA ALA A 667 -16.31 -8.37 -16.53
C ALA A 667 -16.62 -8.16 -15.03
N ASN A 668 -16.08 -9.04 -14.18
CA ASN A 668 -16.21 -9.03 -12.73
C ASN A 668 -15.21 -8.07 -12.04
N CYS A 669 -14.64 -7.06 -12.71
CA CYS A 669 -13.81 -6.06 -12.03
C CYS A 669 -14.62 -5.36 -10.92
N PRO A 670 -14.07 -5.13 -9.71
CA PRO A 670 -14.77 -4.39 -8.66
C PRO A 670 -14.85 -2.93 -9.09
N ARG A 671 -15.93 -2.25 -8.72
CA ARG A 671 -16.24 -0.89 -9.19
C ARG A 671 -16.71 0.04 -8.07
N ASP A 672 -16.95 -0.53 -6.90
CA ASP A 672 -17.47 0.17 -5.74
C ASP A 672 -16.36 1.05 -5.11
N LEU A 673 -16.76 2.20 -4.56
CA LEU A 673 -15.87 3.08 -3.81
C LEU A 673 -15.87 2.62 -2.35
N ARG A 674 -14.78 2.02 -1.90
CA ARG A 674 -14.61 1.61 -0.51
C ARG A 674 -14.34 2.83 0.36
N LEU A 675 -15.15 2.98 1.41
CA LEU A 675 -15.09 4.04 2.41
C LEU A 675 -14.65 3.39 3.73
N GLU A 676 -13.45 3.70 4.18
CA GLU A 676 -12.79 3.06 5.32
C GLU A 676 -12.55 4.07 6.43
N GLN A 677 -13.02 3.78 7.64
CA GLN A 677 -12.81 4.61 8.83
C GLN A 677 -12.16 3.79 9.94
N VAL A 678 -11.07 4.30 10.49
CA VAL A 678 -10.35 3.71 11.63
C VAL A 678 -10.81 4.37 12.91
N TYR A 679 -11.14 3.53 13.89
CA TYR A 679 -11.59 3.92 15.23
C TYR A 679 -10.71 3.29 16.29
N ASN A 680 -10.58 3.99 17.42
CA ASN A 680 -9.97 3.49 18.65
C ASN A 680 -11.00 3.50 19.77
N LEU A 681 -11.06 2.42 20.53
CA LEU A 681 -11.89 2.25 21.72
C LEU A 681 -10.99 1.98 22.93
N ASP A 682 -11.08 2.82 23.96
CA ASP A 682 -10.53 2.59 25.29
C ASP A 682 -11.60 1.90 26.16
N LEU A 683 -11.44 0.60 26.40
CA LEU A 683 -12.44 -0.21 27.10
C LEU A 683 -12.49 0.09 28.59
N HIS A 684 -11.41 0.62 29.19
CA HIS A 684 -11.42 1.03 30.60
C HIS A 684 -12.34 2.23 30.86
N ARG A 685 -12.72 2.97 29.81
CA ARG A 685 -13.73 4.04 29.88
C ARG A 685 -15.17 3.56 29.73
N LEU A 686 -15.38 2.29 29.41
CA LEU A 686 -16.70 1.66 29.46
C LEU A 686 -16.97 1.14 30.88
N PRO A 687 -18.24 1.19 31.35
CA PRO A 687 -18.69 0.40 32.50
C PRO A 687 -18.34 -1.08 32.35
N GLU A 688 -18.00 -1.76 33.44
CA GLU A 688 -17.43 -3.13 33.40
C GLU A 688 -18.36 -4.14 32.74
N GLU A 689 -19.66 -4.04 33.01
CA GLU A 689 -20.71 -4.86 32.43
C GLU A 689 -20.86 -4.71 30.90
N ARG A 690 -20.31 -3.62 30.33
CA ARG A 690 -20.31 -3.32 28.89
C ARG A 690 -18.99 -3.72 28.20
N ARG A 691 -17.97 -4.18 28.94
CA ARG A 691 -16.67 -4.66 28.40
C ARG A 691 -16.76 -6.10 27.86
N ASN A 692 -17.73 -6.37 26.99
CA ASN A 692 -17.98 -7.67 26.39
C ASN A 692 -18.12 -7.56 24.86
N GLY A 693 -17.85 -8.67 24.15
CA GLY A 693 -17.77 -8.66 22.69
C GLY A 693 -19.14 -8.44 22.02
N ARG A 694 -20.23 -8.94 22.64
CA ARG A 694 -21.60 -8.73 22.18
C ARG A 694 -21.98 -7.25 22.19
N TYR A 695 -21.69 -6.55 23.28
CA TYR A 695 -21.99 -5.12 23.45
C TYR A 695 -21.18 -4.29 22.46
N ILE A 696 -19.86 -4.51 22.38
CA ILE A 696 -19.00 -3.81 21.41
C ILE A 696 -19.52 -3.99 19.98
N TYR A 697 -19.87 -5.22 19.57
CA TYR A 697 -20.40 -5.45 18.23
C TYR A 697 -21.75 -4.77 18.00
N THR A 698 -22.71 -4.95 18.91
CA THR A 698 -24.11 -4.54 18.73
C THR A 698 -24.31 -3.03 18.92
N ASN A 699 -23.60 -2.43 19.88
CA ASN A 699 -23.79 -1.05 20.31
C ASN A 699 -22.70 -0.09 19.77
N ILE A 700 -21.59 -0.59 19.21
CA ILE A 700 -20.54 0.27 18.62
C ILE A 700 -20.34 -0.07 17.13
N ILE A 701 -19.98 -1.31 16.79
CA ILE A 701 -19.63 -1.68 15.41
C ILE A 701 -20.83 -1.51 14.46
N VAL A 702 -22.00 -2.07 14.78
CA VAL A 702 -23.19 -2.01 13.91
C VAL A 702 -23.72 -0.58 13.70
N PRO A 703 -23.85 0.28 14.73
CA PRO A 703 -24.21 1.68 14.53
C PRO A 703 -23.22 2.45 13.65
N LEU A 704 -21.91 2.23 13.80
CA LEU A 704 -20.90 2.85 12.94
C LEU A 704 -21.00 2.38 11.49
N THR A 705 -21.28 1.09 11.22
CA THR A 705 -21.48 0.63 9.83
C THR A 705 -22.73 1.25 9.20
N LYS A 706 -23.81 1.40 9.97
CA LYS A 706 -25.05 2.04 9.52
C LYS A 706 -24.94 3.56 9.35
N GLY A 707 -23.89 4.20 9.85
CA GLY A 707 -23.67 5.63 9.69
C GLY A 707 -23.68 6.11 8.22
N TRP A 708 -23.29 5.24 7.28
CA TRP A 708 -23.35 5.54 5.84
C TRP A 708 -24.76 5.62 5.26
N GLU A 709 -25.75 5.06 5.93
CA GLU A 709 -27.17 5.09 5.54
C GLU A 709 -27.87 6.37 6.05
N VAL A 710 -27.24 7.10 6.98
CA VAL A 710 -27.75 8.37 7.52
C VAL A 710 -27.86 9.41 6.40
N PRO A 711 -29.02 10.07 6.20
CA PRO A 711 -29.25 10.89 5.02
C PRO A 711 -28.36 12.13 4.90
N ALA A 712 -27.95 12.73 6.02
CA ALA A 712 -26.99 13.83 6.01
C ALA A 712 -25.69 13.39 5.31
N ILE A 713 -25.05 12.36 5.87
CA ILE A 713 -23.83 11.72 5.34
C ILE A 713 -24.03 11.26 3.88
N ALA A 714 -25.06 10.46 3.62
CA ALA A 714 -25.28 9.87 2.30
C ALA A 714 -25.54 10.92 1.21
N SER A 715 -26.31 11.97 1.52
CA SER A 715 -26.65 13.02 0.57
C SER A 715 -25.53 14.05 0.37
N GLN A 716 -24.71 14.33 1.39
CA GLN A 716 -23.47 15.08 1.23
C GLN A 716 -22.50 14.28 0.35
N LEU A 717 -22.15 13.05 0.74
CA LEU A 717 -21.20 12.21 0.02
C LEU A 717 -21.58 12.05 -1.47
N LYS A 718 -22.87 11.85 -1.78
CA LYS A 718 -23.39 11.72 -3.15
C LYS A 718 -23.08 12.94 -4.04
N GLN A 719 -22.91 14.14 -3.48
CA GLN A 719 -22.50 15.36 -4.23
C GLN A 719 -21.02 15.35 -4.61
N HIS A 720 -20.20 14.58 -3.90
CA HIS A 720 -18.75 14.49 -4.06
C HIS A 720 -18.29 13.23 -4.82
N LEU A 721 -19.22 12.50 -5.45
CA LEU A 721 -18.89 11.35 -6.28
C LEU A 721 -18.64 11.75 -7.75
N SER A 722 -17.81 10.96 -8.42
CA SER A 722 -17.70 10.90 -9.88
C SER A 722 -18.04 9.48 -10.32
N ILE A 723 -19.18 9.33 -10.99
CA ILE A 723 -19.72 8.02 -11.37
C ILE A 723 -19.52 7.81 -12.87
N TYR A 724 -19.00 6.64 -13.23
CA TYR A 724 -18.67 6.22 -14.58
C TYR A 724 -19.51 5.02 -14.99
N THR A 725 -19.91 4.95 -16.26
CA THR A 725 -20.63 3.78 -16.78
C THR A 725 -19.79 2.51 -16.64
N SER A 726 -20.48 1.36 -16.48
CA SER A 726 -19.87 0.04 -16.25
C SER A 726 -18.90 -0.44 -17.34
N ASP A 727 -19.01 0.16 -18.53
CA ASP A 727 -18.20 -0.14 -19.71
C ASP A 727 -17.01 0.83 -19.83
N ALA A 728 -17.16 2.06 -19.31
CA ALA A 728 -16.09 3.04 -19.23
C ALA A 728 -15.09 2.71 -18.11
N TYR A 729 -15.60 2.25 -16.96
CA TYR A 729 -14.80 1.80 -15.84
C TYR A 729 -14.78 0.26 -15.80
N PRO A 730 -13.62 -0.40 -15.98
CA PRO A 730 -12.28 0.13 -15.71
C PRO A 730 -11.46 0.54 -16.94
N ALA A 731 -12.01 0.39 -18.16
CA ALA A 731 -11.30 0.59 -19.44
C ALA A 731 -10.63 1.97 -19.61
N LEU A 732 -11.13 3.00 -18.89
CA LEU A 732 -10.55 4.35 -18.91
C LEU A 732 -9.06 4.36 -18.52
N PHE A 733 -8.59 3.47 -17.65
CA PHE A 733 -7.17 3.41 -17.25
C PHE A 733 -6.28 3.05 -18.45
N ASP A 734 -6.71 2.10 -19.28
CA ASP A 734 -6.03 1.73 -20.51
C ASP A 734 -6.04 2.87 -21.52
N TRP A 735 -7.20 3.52 -21.73
CA TRP A 735 -7.34 4.61 -22.69
C TRP A 735 -6.43 5.81 -22.37
N VAL A 736 -6.42 6.27 -21.11
CA VAL A 736 -5.66 7.45 -20.71
C VAL A 736 -4.17 7.19 -20.51
N THR A 737 -3.77 5.96 -20.16
CA THR A 737 -2.35 5.60 -20.02
C THR A 737 -1.69 5.21 -21.34
N TYR A 738 -2.45 4.86 -22.37
CA TYR A 738 -1.93 4.46 -23.69
C TYR A 738 -0.85 5.40 -24.30
N PRO A 739 -0.94 6.73 -24.21
CA PRO A 739 0.14 7.65 -24.61
C PRO A 739 1.50 7.37 -23.95
N VAL A 740 1.50 7.04 -22.65
CA VAL A 740 2.71 6.69 -21.88
C VAL A 740 3.16 5.27 -22.20
N GLN A 741 2.23 4.30 -22.28
CA GLN A 741 2.53 2.93 -22.69
C GLN A 741 3.23 2.89 -24.07
N ALA A 742 2.70 3.59 -25.07
CA ALA A 742 3.26 3.67 -26.41
C ALA A 742 4.66 4.31 -26.46
N MET A 743 4.93 5.30 -25.61
CA MET A 743 6.27 5.90 -25.49
C MET A 743 7.23 4.96 -24.76
N LEU A 744 6.79 4.27 -23.70
CA LEU A 744 7.57 3.30 -22.93
C LEU A 744 7.96 2.10 -23.80
N GLU A 745 7.03 1.56 -24.60
CA GLU A 745 7.29 0.51 -25.58
C GLU A 745 8.33 0.94 -26.62
N SER A 746 8.25 2.17 -27.14
CA SER A 746 9.23 2.69 -28.11
C SER A 746 10.61 2.91 -27.50
N ALA A 747 10.68 3.37 -26.24
CA ALA A 747 11.92 3.48 -25.48
C ALA A 747 12.55 2.10 -25.21
N TRP A 748 11.73 1.15 -24.76
CA TRP A 748 12.15 -0.24 -24.49
C TRP A 748 12.63 -0.95 -25.76
N GLN A 749 11.91 -0.83 -26.89
CA GLN A 749 12.36 -1.34 -28.18
C GLN A 749 13.70 -0.72 -28.61
N THR A 750 13.96 0.55 -28.27
CA THR A 750 15.25 1.20 -28.54
C THR A 750 16.38 0.55 -27.71
N VAL A 751 16.12 0.18 -26.45
CA VAL A 751 17.05 -0.58 -25.58
C VAL A 751 17.23 -2.04 -26.04
N GLN A 752 16.19 -2.67 -26.60
CA GLN A 752 16.30 -4.01 -27.19
C GLN A 752 17.11 -4.03 -28.49
N LEU A 753 17.11 -2.92 -29.25
CA LEU A 753 17.80 -2.80 -30.54
C LEU A 753 19.27 -2.35 -30.41
N SER A 754 19.71 -1.81 -29.28
CA SER A 754 21.15 -1.60 -29.03
C SER A 754 21.88 -2.94 -29.01
N GLN A 755 22.61 -3.23 -30.08
CA GLN A 755 23.32 -4.49 -30.28
C GLN A 755 24.43 -4.66 -29.23
N ALA A 756 24.60 -5.86 -28.69
CA ALA A 756 25.82 -6.17 -27.95
C ALA A 756 27.05 -5.95 -28.86
N PRO A 757 28.12 -5.29 -28.39
CA PRO A 757 28.44 -4.95 -27.00
C PRO A 757 28.02 -3.55 -26.53
N SER A 758 27.22 -2.79 -27.30
CA SER A 758 26.80 -1.44 -26.90
C SER A 758 25.83 -1.48 -25.72
N PHE A 759 26.13 -0.69 -24.68
CA PHE A 759 25.21 -0.44 -23.58
C PHE A 759 24.08 0.49 -24.05
N PRO A 760 22.84 0.34 -23.51
CA PRO A 760 21.81 1.34 -23.74
C PRO A 760 22.29 2.71 -23.26
N SER A 761 21.73 3.80 -23.81
CA SER A 761 22.07 5.12 -23.29
C SER A 761 21.57 5.27 -21.84
N PRO A 762 22.37 5.76 -20.87
CA PRO A 762 21.89 6.02 -19.51
C PRO A 762 20.67 6.96 -19.50
N TYR A 763 20.66 7.97 -20.38
CA TYR A 763 19.53 8.86 -20.58
C TYR A 763 18.25 8.14 -21.03
N MET A 764 18.35 6.99 -21.72
CA MET A 764 17.19 6.17 -22.08
C MET A 764 16.65 5.41 -20.86
N ILE A 765 17.51 4.93 -19.97
CA ILE A 765 17.10 4.32 -18.69
C ILE A 765 16.33 5.34 -17.85
N GLU A 766 16.84 6.57 -17.76
CA GLU A 766 16.13 7.64 -17.05
C GLU A 766 14.80 8.02 -17.71
N VAL A 767 14.70 8.06 -19.04
CA VAL A 767 13.41 8.27 -19.73
C VAL A 767 12.43 7.12 -19.45
N ILE A 768 12.91 5.87 -19.43
CA ILE A 768 12.09 4.70 -19.04
C ILE A 768 11.60 4.87 -17.58
N ALA A 769 12.47 5.28 -16.66
CA ALA A 769 12.11 5.48 -15.25
C ALA A 769 11.07 6.61 -15.08
N VAL A 770 11.19 7.71 -15.82
CA VAL A 770 10.18 8.79 -15.84
C VAL A 770 8.83 8.28 -16.36
N LEU A 771 8.82 7.41 -17.37
CA LEU A 771 7.61 6.83 -17.94
C LEU A 771 6.96 5.77 -17.03
N GLU A 772 7.74 4.90 -16.38
CA GLU A 772 7.22 3.97 -15.36
C GLU A 772 6.64 4.73 -14.15
N ARG A 773 7.32 5.79 -13.67
CA ARG A 773 6.80 6.67 -12.60
C ARG A 773 5.51 7.37 -12.98
N ALA A 774 5.43 7.92 -14.20
CA ALA A 774 4.21 8.54 -14.70
C ALA A 774 3.06 7.53 -14.80
N LEU A 775 3.34 6.33 -15.35
CA LEU A 775 2.36 5.25 -15.43
C LEU A 775 1.89 4.81 -14.04
N ALA A 776 2.80 4.58 -13.08
CA ALA A 776 2.45 4.23 -11.71
C ALA A 776 1.61 5.33 -11.03
N TYR A 777 1.89 6.61 -11.33
CA TYR A 777 1.10 7.74 -10.81
C TYR A 777 -0.34 7.67 -11.32
N ALA A 778 -0.59 7.22 -12.55
CA ALA A 778 -1.94 7.03 -13.07
C ALA A 778 -2.80 6.07 -12.23
N TYR A 779 -2.20 5.08 -11.55
CA TYR A 779 -2.90 4.08 -10.74
C TYR A 779 -2.92 4.39 -9.24
N THR A 780 -2.17 5.42 -8.79
CA THR A 780 -1.89 5.63 -7.35
C THR A 780 -2.09 7.07 -6.89
N GLY A 781 -1.90 8.06 -7.77
CA GLY A 781 -1.97 9.49 -7.43
C GLY A 781 -0.93 9.98 -6.43
N SER A 782 0.03 9.14 -5.99
CA SER A 782 1.00 9.52 -4.96
C SER A 782 2.11 10.40 -5.52
N ALA A 783 2.33 11.53 -4.85
CA ALA A 783 3.39 12.48 -5.14
C ALA A 783 4.80 11.89 -4.89
N LYS A 784 4.92 10.81 -4.11
CA LYS A 784 6.18 10.07 -3.85
C LYS A 784 6.83 9.51 -5.12
N LEU A 785 6.05 9.31 -6.19
CA LEU A 785 6.56 8.89 -7.50
C LEU A 785 7.22 10.03 -8.30
N LEU A 786 6.90 11.29 -7.98
CA LEU A 786 7.19 12.48 -8.78
C LEU A 786 8.52 13.14 -8.35
N SER A 787 9.64 12.70 -8.90
CA SER A 787 10.96 13.30 -8.65
C SER A 787 11.03 14.76 -9.12
N ARG A 788 11.40 15.69 -8.24
CA ARG A 788 11.52 17.11 -8.61
C ARG A 788 12.74 17.37 -9.50
N SER A 789 13.92 16.86 -9.17
CA SER A 789 15.16 17.23 -9.88
C SER A 789 15.20 16.76 -11.34
N LEU A 790 14.55 15.65 -11.70
CA LEU A 790 14.48 15.17 -13.08
C LEU A 790 13.11 15.38 -13.75
N MET A 791 12.00 14.97 -13.13
CA MET A 791 10.70 15.01 -13.82
C MET A 791 10.17 16.44 -13.99
N GLN A 792 10.56 17.39 -13.13
CA GLN A 792 10.06 18.77 -13.21
C GLN A 792 10.72 19.56 -14.36
N PRO A 793 12.06 19.53 -14.56
CA PRO A 793 12.68 20.09 -15.77
C PRO A 793 12.29 19.41 -17.09
N LEU A 794 11.85 18.14 -17.04
CA LEU A 794 11.24 17.44 -18.17
C LEU A 794 9.76 17.81 -18.40
N PHE A 795 9.17 18.62 -17.53
CA PHE A 795 7.75 19.00 -17.44
C PHE A 795 6.77 17.88 -17.04
N THR A 796 7.24 16.68 -16.74
CA THR A 796 6.39 15.51 -16.45
C THR A 796 5.68 15.64 -15.11
N SER A 797 6.40 15.82 -14.01
CA SER A 797 5.77 15.98 -12.69
C SER A 797 4.92 17.25 -12.64
N ARG A 798 5.41 18.37 -13.20
CA ARG A 798 4.65 19.61 -13.28
C ARG A 798 3.32 19.45 -14.03
N ALA A 799 3.30 18.74 -15.15
CA ALA A 799 2.06 18.51 -15.91
C ALA A 799 1.09 17.54 -15.21
N LEU A 800 1.62 16.52 -14.52
CA LEU A 800 0.82 15.61 -13.67
C LEU A 800 0.16 16.36 -12.50
N VAL A 801 0.89 17.26 -11.82
CA VAL A 801 0.36 18.13 -10.77
C VAL A 801 -0.68 19.12 -11.34
N ASP A 802 -0.32 19.85 -12.41
CA ASP A 802 -1.12 20.96 -12.95
C ASP A 802 -2.39 20.53 -13.71
N HIS A 803 -2.35 19.40 -14.43
CA HIS A 803 -3.46 18.98 -15.31
C HIS A 803 -3.85 17.51 -15.17
N GLY A 804 -3.13 16.74 -14.35
CA GLY A 804 -3.32 15.29 -14.21
C GLY A 804 -2.59 14.47 -15.27
N PHE A 805 -2.32 15.02 -16.45
CA PHE A 805 -1.74 14.29 -17.59
C PHE A 805 -0.25 14.62 -17.81
N PRO A 806 0.61 13.60 -18.09
CA PRO A 806 2.05 13.81 -18.20
C PRO A 806 2.47 14.49 -19.51
N MET A 807 3.57 15.23 -19.43
CA MET A 807 4.20 15.91 -20.56
C MET A 807 5.72 15.67 -20.56
N LEU A 808 6.33 15.68 -21.73
CA LEU A 808 7.78 15.60 -21.95
C LEU A 808 8.28 16.84 -22.71
N SER A 809 9.37 17.44 -22.22
CA SER A 809 10.03 18.56 -22.87
C SER A 809 10.61 18.16 -24.23
N GLN A 810 10.07 18.75 -25.30
CA GLN A 810 10.47 18.48 -26.69
C GLN A 810 11.93 18.86 -26.99
N SER A 811 12.56 19.73 -26.19
CA SER A 811 13.98 20.06 -26.35
C SER A 811 14.91 18.97 -25.80
N ILE A 812 14.39 18.06 -24.97
CA ILE A 812 15.16 17.01 -24.31
C ILE A 812 14.78 15.63 -24.87
N VAL A 813 13.48 15.30 -24.95
CA VAL A 813 12.99 14.00 -25.43
C VAL A 813 12.18 14.18 -26.70
N THR A 814 12.62 13.53 -27.78
CA THR A 814 11.96 13.57 -29.09
C THR A 814 11.67 12.15 -29.59
N MET A 815 10.41 11.89 -29.96
CA MET A 815 10.08 10.69 -30.72
C MET A 815 10.31 10.98 -32.22
N LYS A 816 11.27 10.25 -32.81
CA LYS A 816 11.60 10.34 -34.23
C LYS A 816 11.00 9.15 -34.96
N LYS A 817 10.61 9.37 -36.21
CA LYS A 817 10.12 8.31 -37.08
C LYS A 817 11.16 8.02 -38.16
N ASP A 818 11.68 6.80 -38.16
CA ASP A 818 12.54 6.32 -39.23
C ASP A 818 11.70 6.13 -40.51
N ARG A 819 12.08 6.83 -41.58
CA ARG A 819 11.40 6.75 -42.87
C ARG A 819 11.62 5.41 -43.58
N SER A 820 12.68 4.69 -43.25
CA SER A 820 13.04 3.43 -43.92
C SER A 820 12.31 2.23 -43.31
N THR A 821 12.28 2.11 -41.98
CA THR A 821 11.57 1.03 -41.28
C THR A 821 10.12 1.37 -40.91
N ASN A 822 9.70 2.63 -41.07
CA ASN A 822 8.42 3.19 -40.60
C ASN A 822 8.23 3.11 -39.06
N LYS A 823 9.26 2.69 -38.30
CA LYS A 823 9.25 2.58 -36.85
C LYS A 823 9.47 3.93 -36.17
N SER A 824 8.91 4.08 -34.97
CA SER A 824 9.20 5.22 -34.09
C SER A 824 10.27 4.81 -33.09
N PHE A 825 11.22 5.71 -32.82
CA PHE A 825 12.27 5.53 -31.81
C PHE A 825 12.41 6.80 -30.96
N VAL A 826 12.82 6.63 -29.72
CA VAL A 826 13.03 7.74 -28.79
C VAL A 826 14.47 8.26 -28.94
N SER A 827 14.62 9.57 -28.97
CA SER A 827 15.91 10.26 -29.08
C SER A 827 16.01 11.34 -28.02
N VAL A 828 17.05 11.22 -27.19
CA VAL A 828 17.31 12.13 -26.07
C VAL A 828 18.46 13.09 -26.40
N SER A 829 18.32 14.36 -26.04
CA SER A 829 19.36 15.38 -26.14
C SER A 829 20.15 15.48 -24.84
N SER A 830 21.34 14.87 -24.80
CA SER A 830 22.20 14.87 -23.61
C SER A 830 22.68 16.26 -23.20
N SER A 831 22.91 17.16 -24.17
CA SER A 831 23.34 18.54 -23.91
C SER A 831 22.25 19.43 -23.29
N ALA A 832 20.98 19.03 -23.39
CA ALA A 832 19.85 19.70 -22.76
C ALA A 832 19.38 19.00 -21.46
N TRP A 833 20.07 17.92 -21.05
CA TRP A 833 19.65 17.14 -19.88
C TRP A 833 19.77 17.94 -18.57
N PRO A 834 18.83 17.78 -17.61
CA PRO A 834 18.86 18.54 -16.37
C PRO A 834 20.07 18.19 -15.48
N TRP A 835 20.56 19.19 -14.75
CA TRP A 835 21.65 19.04 -13.79
C TRP A 835 21.12 19.23 -12.36
N ASN A 836 21.35 18.25 -11.50
CA ASN A 836 21.05 18.35 -10.07
C ASN A 836 22.23 19.05 -9.36
N GLN A 837 21.96 20.26 -8.84
CA GLN A 837 22.98 21.10 -8.20
C GLN A 837 23.49 20.52 -6.87
N GLU A 838 22.61 19.86 -6.10
CA GLU A 838 22.92 19.29 -4.80
C GLU A 838 23.82 18.05 -4.95
N ARG A 839 23.41 17.12 -5.82
CA ARG A 839 24.19 15.91 -6.15
C ARG A 839 25.41 16.18 -7.03
N LYS A 840 25.56 17.41 -7.57
CA LYS A 840 26.60 17.81 -8.54
C LYS A 840 26.78 16.81 -9.69
N ALA A 841 25.65 16.32 -10.19
CA ALA A 841 25.56 15.32 -11.23
C ALA A 841 24.34 15.62 -12.12
N PRO A 842 24.24 15.05 -13.33
CA PRO A 842 23.01 15.11 -14.10
C PRO A 842 21.87 14.44 -13.31
N ALA A 843 20.64 14.95 -13.43
CA ALA A 843 19.52 14.47 -12.64
C ALA A 843 19.09 13.04 -13.06
N THR A 844 18.74 12.22 -12.07
CA THR A 844 18.34 10.80 -12.18
C THR A 844 17.08 10.54 -11.36
N CYS A 845 16.30 9.53 -11.73
CA CYS A 845 15.17 9.00 -10.96
C CYS A 845 15.09 7.46 -11.00
N SER A 846 16.06 6.79 -11.63
CA SER A 846 16.20 5.33 -11.70
C SER A 846 16.83 4.67 -10.46
N ASP A 847 17.30 5.48 -9.48
CA ASP A 847 18.11 5.01 -8.34
C ASP A 847 17.46 3.87 -7.56
N GLY A 848 16.22 4.06 -7.08
CA GLY A 848 15.49 3.01 -6.36
C GLY A 848 15.36 1.71 -7.17
N ALA A 849 15.03 1.81 -8.46
CA ALA A 849 14.82 0.63 -9.30
C ALA A 849 16.11 -0.13 -9.56
N GLN A 850 17.25 0.55 -9.63
CA GLN A 850 18.56 -0.11 -9.70
C GLN A 850 18.96 -0.69 -8.34
N SER A 851 18.86 0.08 -7.26
CA SER A 851 19.30 -0.29 -5.90
C SER A 851 18.44 -1.37 -5.22
N VAL A 852 17.20 -1.60 -5.69
CA VAL A 852 16.31 -2.66 -5.17
C VAL A 852 16.47 -3.99 -5.92
N TYR A 853 16.87 -3.96 -7.19
CA TYR A 853 17.06 -5.15 -8.03
C TYR A 853 18.51 -5.65 -8.08
N TYR A 854 19.46 -4.78 -7.73
CA TYR A 854 20.91 -4.93 -7.89
C TYR A 854 21.65 -4.19 -6.77
N SER A 855 22.97 -4.32 -6.75
CA SER A 855 23.83 -3.53 -5.88
C SER A 855 23.73 -2.00 -6.12
N LYS A 856 23.88 -1.19 -5.07
CA LYS A 856 24.06 0.28 -5.18
C LYS A 856 25.23 0.66 -6.11
N ARG A 857 26.25 -0.21 -6.16
CA ARG A 857 27.38 -0.16 -7.09
C ARG A 857 26.95 -0.12 -8.55
N LEU A 858 25.92 -0.87 -8.96
CA LEU A 858 25.42 -0.84 -10.34
C LEU A 858 24.84 0.54 -10.71
N TYR A 859 24.08 1.14 -9.80
CA TYR A 859 23.58 2.51 -9.94
C TYR A 859 24.72 3.52 -10.07
N ASN A 860 25.76 3.40 -9.24
CA ASN A 860 26.95 4.25 -9.30
C ASN A 860 27.65 4.13 -10.67
N VAL A 861 27.77 2.91 -11.23
CA VAL A 861 28.30 2.68 -12.59
C VAL A 861 27.43 3.36 -13.65
N SER A 862 26.12 3.15 -13.63
CA SER A 862 25.16 3.76 -14.57
C SER A 862 25.24 5.30 -14.55
N THR A 863 25.35 5.88 -13.35
CA THR A 863 25.53 7.32 -13.13
C THR A 863 26.88 7.82 -13.65
N ALA A 864 27.97 7.08 -13.45
CA ALA A 864 29.29 7.42 -13.97
C ALA A 864 29.34 7.42 -15.52
N PHE A 865 28.65 6.48 -16.18
CA PHE A 865 28.44 6.52 -17.63
C PHE A 865 27.70 7.79 -18.04
N LEU A 866 26.63 8.16 -17.33
CA LEU A 866 25.80 9.33 -17.63
C LEU A 866 26.62 10.64 -17.54
N ILE A 867 27.43 10.79 -16.48
CA ILE A 867 28.41 11.89 -16.33
C ILE A 867 29.42 11.89 -17.49
N SER A 868 30.00 10.74 -17.84
CA SER A 868 30.95 10.62 -18.96
C SER A 868 30.33 11.10 -20.28
N PHE A 869 29.09 10.69 -20.59
CA PHE A 869 28.39 11.15 -21.80
C PHE A 869 28.07 12.65 -21.79
N TRP A 870 27.83 13.25 -20.62
CA TRP A 870 27.57 14.69 -20.48
C TRP A 870 28.83 15.52 -20.75
N VAL A 871 29.97 15.13 -20.14
CA VAL A 871 31.24 15.85 -20.28
C VAL A 871 31.89 15.66 -21.66
N SER A 872 31.89 14.43 -22.20
CA SER A 872 32.72 14.07 -23.35
C SER A 872 32.12 14.30 -24.74
N GLY A 873 30.81 14.55 -24.83
CA GLY A 873 30.12 14.69 -26.13
C GLY A 873 30.27 13.46 -27.03
N SER A 874 29.49 12.41 -26.78
CA SER A 874 29.47 11.14 -27.55
C SER A 874 30.76 10.30 -27.56
N SER A 875 31.86 10.77 -26.95
CA SER A 875 33.20 10.16 -27.06
C SER A 875 33.64 9.38 -25.80
N GLY A 876 32.71 9.08 -24.89
CA GLY A 876 32.96 8.74 -23.48
C GLY A 876 33.52 7.35 -23.15
N SER A 877 34.01 6.59 -24.13
CA SER A 877 34.36 5.16 -23.97
C SER A 877 35.56 4.88 -23.05
N ILE A 878 36.50 5.82 -22.93
CA ILE A 878 37.81 5.58 -22.28
C ILE A 878 37.77 5.79 -20.76
N ILE A 879 36.97 6.74 -20.27
CA ILE A 879 36.91 7.13 -18.84
C ILE A 879 36.36 5.99 -17.96
N VAL A 880 35.40 5.24 -18.51
CA VAL A 880 34.59 4.26 -17.77
C VAL A 880 35.39 3.02 -17.36
N LEU A 881 36.30 2.55 -18.21
CA LEU A 881 37.10 1.34 -17.98
C LEU A 881 38.00 1.43 -16.73
N LEU A 882 38.25 2.65 -16.23
CA LEU A 882 39.06 2.90 -15.06
C LEU A 882 38.22 3.01 -13.78
N CYS A 883 37.00 3.55 -13.85
CA CYS A 883 36.13 3.74 -12.68
C CYS A 883 35.72 2.41 -12.00
N TYR A 884 35.67 1.30 -12.75
CA TYR A 884 35.31 -0.02 -12.19
C TYR A 884 36.45 -0.69 -11.40
N ARG A 885 37.69 -0.19 -11.53
CA ARG A 885 38.90 -0.85 -11.00
C ARG A 885 39.33 -0.34 -9.62
N PHE A 886 38.72 0.74 -9.14
CA PHE A 886 38.98 1.34 -7.83
C PHE A 886 37.66 1.40 -7.06
N GLY A 887 37.67 1.02 -5.79
CA GLY A 887 36.45 0.92 -4.94
C GLY A 887 35.79 2.27 -4.64
N ASP A 888 34.62 2.21 -3.99
CA ASP A 888 33.63 3.30 -3.92
C ASP A 888 34.17 4.66 -3.44
N ASP A 889 35.10 4.70 -2.49
CA ASP A 889 35.66 5.96 -1.93
C ASP A 889 36.44 6.83 -2.94
N SER A 890 36.79 6.28 -4.10
CA SER A 890 37.68 6.94 -5.07
C SER A 890 36.97 7.73 -6.17
N LEU A 891 35.65 7.59 -6.32
CA LEU A 891 34.92 8.02 -7.53
C LEU A 891 34.96 9.55 -7.76
N TYR A 892 34.85 10.35 -6.69
CA TYR A 892 34.95 11.81 -6.76
C TYR A 892 36.37 12.31 -7.08
N TYR A 893 37.39 11.74 -6.43
CA TYR A 893 38.79 12.09 -6.70
C TYR A 893 39.20 11.68 -8.12
N PHE A 894 38.75 10.51 -8.58
CA PHE A 894 39.06 10.01 -9.92
C PHE A 894 38.40 10.85 -11.01
N ALA A 895 37.10 11.18 -10.88
CA ALA A 895 36.43 12.08 -11.81
C ALA A 895 37.10 13.46 -11.88
N PHE A 896 37.52 14.01 -10.73
CA PHE A 896 38.27 15.26 -10.67
C PHE A 896 39.66 15.14 -11.33
N HIS A 897 40.37 14.02 -11.16
CA HIS A 897 41.66 13.77 -11.81
C HIS A 897 41.52 13.61 -13.32
N VAL A 898 40.51 12.87 -13.81
CA VAL A 898 40.23 12.73 -15.24
C VAL A 898 39.83 14.07 -15.85
N TYR A 899 38.99 14.87 -15.16
CA TYR A 899 38.67 16.23 -15.60
C TYR A 899 39.92 17.11 -15.64
N SER A 900 40.80 17.01 -14.63
CA SER A 900 42.08 17.73 -14.59
C SER A 900 42.98 17.35 -15.77
N VAL A 901 43.13 16.05 -16.07
CA VAL A 901 43.93 15.55 -17.20
C VAL A 901 43.34 15.94 -18.55
N ILE A 902 42.03 15.84 -18.74
CA ILE A 902 41.36 16.25 -19.98
C ILE A 902 41.49 17.77 -20.18
N VAL A 903 41.35 18.58 -19.12
CA VAL A 903 41.61 20.02 -19.19
C VAL A 903 43.09 20.28 -19.50
N PHE A 904 44.03 19.53 -18.93
CA PHE A 904 45.47 19.67 -19.21
C PHE A 904 45.82 19.33 -20.66
N GLU A 905 45.34 18.19 -21.18
CA GLU A 905 45.49 17.75 -22.57
C GLU A 905 44.83 18.73 -23.55
N THR A 906 43.60 19.18 -23.25
CA THR A 906 42.88 20.15 -24.09
C THR A 906 43.58 21.52 -24.08
N MET A 907 44.06 21.98 -22.93
CA MET A 907 44.89 23.18 -22.84
C MET A 907 46.20 23.00 -23.62
N ALA A 908 46.90 21.87 -23.49
CA ALA A 908 48.13 21.59 -24.23
C ALA A 908 47.90 21.56 -25.75
N CYS A 909 46.76 21.03 -26.20
CA CYS A 909 46.35 21.03 -27.61
C CYS A 909 45.95 22.43 -28.11
N VAL A 910 45.31 23.26 -27.27
CA VAL A 910 45.05 24.68 -27.58
C VAL A 910 46.36 25.48 -27.65
N PHE A 911 47.29 25.25 -26.72
CA PHE A 911 48.60 25.92 -26.70
C PHE A 911 49.53 25.49 -27.84
N SER A 912 49.40 24.27 -28.37
CA SER A 912 50.20 23.82 -29.53
C SER A 912 49.71 24.37 -30.88
N VAL A 913 48.47 24.89 -30.94
CA VAL A 913 47.88 25.49 -32.14
C VAL A 913 48.12 27.01 -32.24
N PHE A 914 48.53 27.68 -31.17
CA PHE A 914 48.89 29.10 -31.22
C PHE A 914 50.26 29.33 -31.87
N PRO A 915 50.35 30.13 -32.96
CA PRO A 915 51.63 30.56 -33.50
C PRO A 915 52.43 31.35 -32.47
N SER A 916 53.75 31.14 -32.44
CA SER A 916 54.70 31.77 -31.51
C SER A 916 54.75 33.31 -31.56
N THR A 917 54.05 33.93 -32.51
CA THR A 917 53.87 35.38 -32.63
C THR A 917 52.88 35.99 -31.63
N LEU A 918 51.94 35.23 -31.03
CA LEU A 918 50.97 35.82 -30.08
C LEU A 918 51.56 36.09 -28.68
N LEU A 919 52.53 35.28 -28.25
CA LEU A 919 53.15 35.34 -26.91
C LEU A 919 54.02 36.60 -26.66
N SER A 920 54.33 37.38 -27.70
CA SER A 920 55.07 38.64 -27.57
C SER A 920 54.17 39.83 -27.21
N SER A 921 52.86 39.75 -27.47
CA SER A 921 51.91 40.86 -27.20
C SER A 921 51.26 40.77 -25.81
N LEU A 922 51.23 39.60 -25.18
CA LEU A 922 50.71 39.39 -23.80
C LEU A 922 51.78 39.60 -22.71
N ARG A 923 52.90 40.24 -23.05
CA ARG A 923 54.02 40.54 -22.13
C ARG A 923 54.30 42.05 -21.97
N ARG A 924 53.30 42.88 -22.27
CA ARG A 924 53.23 44.31 -21.98
C ARG A 924 51.99 44.63 -21.17
#